data_AF-A0A7J7L6P2-F1
#
_entry.id   AF-A0A7J7L6P2-F1
#
_cell.length_a   1.000
_cell.length_b   1.000
_cell.length_c   1.000
_cell.angle_alpha   90.00
_cell.angle_beta   90.00
_cell.angle_gamma   90.00
#
_symmetry.space_group_name_H-M   'P 1'
#
loop_
_entity.id
_entity.type
_entity.pdbx_description
1 polymer ?
#
loop_
_entity_poly.entity_id
_entity_poly.type
_entity_poly.pdbx_seq_one_letter_code
_entity_poly.pdbx_strand_id
1 'polypeptide(L)'
;MAAPVVSMVLNQLGALLRQEIEKEVRMTVAVKEEVHKLKITLIAIQAVLYDADKKQVEDQQVKLWLERLKEVVYEIEDILDKLHTKIIQSKILNRNLQGSIEISGLWRVKYANEAKEVHLARISDIEKEDNNATSSINRGQLIVFPSLIHLELNGMDKLEEWVLPFERSDTLQIMPRLRKLQIWWAYKLKVLPALGRLESLEELTISGSYSVKPIGPEFFGISEDDDVMKGASGSSRRRESLRIIVFPKLKKLQLFHMTEWEEWEMMMPSWGEDVSFIMPCLKELELHTCKKLKVVPHNIFSYQKVEERIDYCPELGRNQIIRRRKDRKSAGNMALFRRLFNRKPPNRLLEISERVYVFDSCFSTDILEEGEFKSYMDGIVVQLQVYFPDSSFMVFNFREEEKSEISYLLSEHDMTIMDYPRQYGGCPVLPLGMINHFLKSSEGWLSLEGQQNVLLMHCERGGWPILAFMLAGLLLYRKQYTGELKTLEMVYKQAPIELLHLLSPLNPKPSQLRYLQYISRRNLDSDWPPSDTPLILDILILRSVPLINGERSCMPIVRVYGQDPSAIANRSSKILFSTPKTNKHVRRHTKAEEHTSMQKIDISCLVQGDVVLECIHLDDDLVHEKMMFRIMFNTALIQSNVLMLSREEIDVLWDYKDQLPKEFKAEVLFSDFNAINEDEDQTGEEVFEVEEIFSNVDGKVDSDGNEIFCYEYLKMATNNFQDKLGSGGSASVFKGVLKDGTQVAVKRVFHVTLGEQMLKRFYDAEVSALANVKHVHLVTLRGYCIHMMEMVRVFYIVYDLLPNGSLDDWIFSRTGGPTGRYLSWKSRYRIVVDVAEALAYLHHDCSPQILHLDVKPGNILLDNNFRGVLSDFGFSRLMENNVGTVFSSIRGTRGYIDPRWEVCGISVKCDIYSYGKVLLDIFFGERDVCLNLEGIDIYKRQSEGGNSKREQKLFHAFMWKRLRQCKIMDLFDERLVENEGVDEREAICLVYAALSCLQDERELRPHDMREVIDILNQNIQKDTELSRLLELGLTTNS
;
A
#
# COMPACT_ATOMS: atom_id res chain seq x y z
N MET A 1 -66.76 -31.13 -18.19
CA MET A 1 -67.41 -31.77 -17.01
C MET A 1 -66.77 -31.40 -15.65
N ALA A 2 -65.60 -30.75 -15.59
CA ALA A 2 -64.93 -30.44 -14.30
C ALA A 2 -65.41 -29.15 -13.61
N ALA A 3 -65.91 -28.15 -14.34
CA ALA A 3 -66.31 -26.86 -13.77
C ALA A 3 -67.47 -26.92 -12.73
N PRO A 4 -68.54 -27.74 -12.92
CA PRO A 4 -69.60 -27.85 -11.92
C PRO A 4 -69.13 -28.53 -10.64
N VAL A 5 -68.25 -29.53 -10.75
CA VAL A 5 -67.70 -30.28 -9.62
C VAL A 5 -66.80 -29.39 -8.77
N VAL A 6 -65.97 -28.56 -9.40
CA VAL A 6 -65.08 -27.62 -8.71
C VAL A 6 -65.86 -26.50 -8.01
N SER A 7 -66.90 -25.95 -8.65
CA SER A 7 -67.79 -24.96 -8.03
C SER A 7 -68.55 -25.55 -6.83
N MET A 8 -68.98 -26.82 -6.94
CA MET A 8 -69.63 -27.53 -5.85
C MET A 8 -68.68 -27.73 -4.66
N VAL A 9 -67.43 -28.14 -4.91
CA VAL A 9 -66.40 -28.32 -3.87
C VAL A 9 -66.02 -27.01 -3.19
N LEU A 10 -65.87 -25.91 -3.94
CA LEU A 10 -65.54 -24.58 -3.39
C LEU A 10 -66.67 -24.01 -2.53
N ASN A 11 -67.93 -24.17 -2.95
CA ASN A 11 -69.08 -23.75 -2.15
C ASN A 11 -69.23 -24.59 -0.87
N GLN A 12 -68.90 -25.87 -0.92
CA GLN A 12 -68.97 -26.78 0.22
C GLN A 12 -67.85 -26.50 1.25
N LEU A 13 -66.65 -26.13 0.77
CA LEU A 13 -65.55 -25.64 1.59
C LEU A 13 -65.86 -24.30 2.25
N GLY A 14 -66.42 -23.34 1.49
CA GLY A 14 -66.83 -22.05 2.02
C GLY A 14 -67.93 -22.14 3.08
N ALA A 15 -68.86 -23.10 2.95
CA ALA A 15 -69.89 -23.36 3.96
C ALA A 15 -69.32 -24.02 5.23
N LEU A 16 -68.41 -24.99 5.09
CA LEU A 16 -67.72 -25.63 6.22
C LEU A 16 -66.88 -24.63 7.02
N LEU A 17 -66.14 -23.75 6.34
CA LEU A 17 -65.37 -22.68 6.99
C LEU A 17 -66.26 -21.71 7.75
N ARG A 18 -67.39 -21.31 7.19
CA ARG A 18 -68.32 -20.36 7.82
C ARG A 18 -69.01 -20.97 9.06
N GLN A 19 -69.37 -22.25 8.99
CA GLN A 19 -69.96 -23.00 10.10
C GLN A 19 -68.96 -23.25 11.25
N GLU A 20 -67.68 -23.43 10.93
CA GLU A 20 -66.63 -23.64 11.92
C GLU A 20 -66.20 -22.34 12.61
N ILE A 21 -66.21 -21.21 11.89
CA ILE A 21 -66.00 -19.86 12.44
C ILE A 21 -67.11 -19.48 13.44
N GLU A 22 -68.36 -19.86 13.19
CA GLU A 22 -69.46 -19.64 14.15
C GLU A 22 -69.34 -20.53 15.40
N LYS A 23 -68.74 -21.72 15.27
CA LYS A 23 -68.44 -22.61 16.41
C LYS A 23 -67.26 -22.12 17.26
N GLU A 24 -66.30 -21.43 16.67
CA GLU A 24 -65.04 -21.01 17.31
C GLU A 24 -65.18 -19.97 18.43
N VAL A 25 -66.39 -19.48 18.71
CA VAL A 25 -66.64 -18.70 19.93
C VAL A 25 -66.60 -19.59 21.20
N ARG A 26 -66.62 -20.93 21.11
CA ARG A 26 -66.44 -21.83 22.28
C ARG A 26 -65.70 -23.16 22.00
N MET A 27 -64.48 -23.27 22.53
CA MET A 27 -63.76 -24.49 23.00
C MET A 27 -62.64 -25.17 22.15
N THR A 28 -61.44 -24.60 22.31
CA THR A 28 -60.12 -25.14 22.75
C THR A 28 -59.39 -26.43 22.31
N VAL A 29 -59.89 -27.45 21.59
CA VAL A 29 -58.96 -28.55 21.17
C VAL A 29 -59.23 -29.13 19.78
N ALA A 30 -60.49 -29.33 19.39
CA ALA A 30 -60.83 -29.96 18.10
C ALA A 30 -60.38 -29.13 16.87
N VAL A 31 -60.24 -27.82 17.06
CA VAL A 31 -59.86 -26.85 16.02
C VAL A 31 -58.40 -27.03 15.55
N LYS A 32 -57.49 -27.49 16.42
CA LYS A 32 -56.07 -27.59 16.07
C LYS A 32 -55.80 -28.59 14.95
N GLU A 33 -56.48 -29.74 14.96
CA GLU A 33 -56.31 -30.77 13.93
C GLU A 33 -56.93 -30.36 12.59
N GLU A 34 -58.11 -29.73 12.60
CA GLU A 34 -58.77 -29.29 11.36
C GLU A 34 -58.05 -28.09 10.74
N VAL A 35 -57.56 -27.13 11.54
CA VAL A 35 -56.67 -26.06 11.05
C VAL A 35 -55.36 -26.63 10.52
N HIS A 36 -54.83 -27.69 11.14
CA HIS A 36 -53.61 -28.35 10.66
C HIS A 36 -53.83 -29.10 9.33
N LYS A 37 -54.96 -29.80 9.16
CA LYS A 37 -55.35 -30.40 7.88
C LYS A 37 -55.55 -29.34 6.79
N LEU A 38 -56.17 -28.21 7.13
CA LEU A 38 -56.36 -27.10 6.21
C LEU A 38 -55.00 -26.54 5.76
N LYS A 39 -54.06 -26.34 6.69
CA LYS A 39 -52.68 -25.91 6.40
C LYS A 39 -51.93 -26.90 5.51
N ILE A 40 -51.99 -28.20 5.77
CA ILE A 40 -51.33 -29.23 4.94
C ILE A 40 -51.90 -29.21 3.51
N THR A 41 -53.22 -29.06 3.38
CA THR A 41 -53.88 -29.02 2.07
C THR A 41 -53.48 -27.76 1.30
N LEU A 42 -53.37 -26.62 1.99
CA LEU A 42 -52.91 -25.36 1.41
C LEU A 42 -51.47 -25.43 0.90
N ILE A 43 -50.56 -26.06 1.67
CA ILE A 43 -49.17 -26.29 1.29
C ILE A 43 -49.07 -27.15 0.02
N ALA A 44 -49.87 -28.21 -0.07
CA ALA A 44 -49.90 -29.07 -1.26
C ALA A 44 -50.36 -28.30 -2.51
N ILE A 45 -51.37 -27.44 -2.34
CA ILE A 45 -51.88 -26.58 -3.42
C ILE A 45 -50.83 -25.56 -3.87
N GLN A 46 -50.14 -24.91 -2.92
CA GLN A 46 -49.09 -23.93 -3.22
C GLN A 46 -47.89 -24.54 -3.94
N ALA A 47 -47.53 -25.78 -3.60
CA ALA A 47 -46.48 -26.51 -4.31
C ALA A 47 -46.84 -26.77 -5.78
N VAL A 48 -48.10 -27.09 -6.06
CA VAL A 48 -48.59 -27.27 -7.44
C VAL A 48 -48.60 -25.95 -8.20
N LEU A 49 -49.02 -24.86 -7.56
CA LEU A 49 -48.99 -23.52 -8.16
C LEU A 49 -47.56 -23.07 -8.50
N TYR A 50 -46.61 -23.35 -7.63
CA TYR A 50 -45.19 -23.04 -7.82
C TYR A 50 -44.56 -23.88 -8.94
N ASP A 51 -44.86 -25.18 -9.00
CA ASP A 51 -44.36 -26.05 -10.08
C ASP A 51 -44.96 -25.66 -11.44
N ALA A 52 -46.23 -25.24 -11.47
CA ALA A 52 -46.87 -24.75 -12.68
C ALA A 52 -46.27 -23.42 -13.19
N ASP A 53 -45.96 -22.47 -12.30
CA ASP A 53 -45.26 -21.22 -12.67
C ASP A 53 -43.85 -21.52 -13.20
N LYS A 54 -43.12 -22.43 -12.54
CA LYS A 54 -41.75 -22.79 -12.95
C LYS A 54 -41.71 -23.48 -14.32
N LYS A 55 -42.74 -24.27 -14.64
CA LYS A 55 -42.88 -24.95 -15.94
C LYS A 55 -43.48 -24.07 -17.03
N GLN A 56 -43.74 -22.79 -16.75
CA GLN A 56 -44.25 -21.80 -17.70
C GLN A 56 -45.46 -22.31 -18.50
N VAL A 57 -46.46 -22.90 -17.82
CA VAL A 57 -47.62 -23.52 -18.47
C VAL A 57 -48.32 -22.52 -19.40
N GLU A 58 -48.33 -22.78 -20.71
CA GLU A 58 -48.81 -21.82 -21.73
C GLU A 58 -50.32 -21.90 -22.01
N ASP A 59 -50.99 -22.98 -21.57
CA ASP A 59 -52.44 -23.15 -21.77
C ASP A 59 -53.24 -22.09 -20.99
N GLN A 60 -54.02 -21.30 -21.73
CA GLN A 60 -54.67 -20.11 -21.20
C GLN A 60 -55.85 -20.43 -20.26
N GLN A 61 -56.51 -21.57 -20.41
CA GLN A 61 -57.54 -22.02 -19.46
C GLN A 61 -56.90 -22.52 -18.17
N VAL A 62 -55.75 -23.19 -18.27
CA VAL A 62 -55.00 -23.65 -17.08
C VAL A 62 -54.41 -22.47 -16.32
N LYS A 63 -53.88 -21.44 -17.00
CA LYS A 63 -53.43 -20.20 -16.34
C LYS A 63 -54.55 -19.52 -15.56
N LEU A 64 -55.72 -19.34 -16.18
CA LEU A 64 -56.88 -18.72 -15.52
C LEU A 64 -57.37 -19.55 -14.31
N TRP A 65 -57.28 -20.88 -14.41
CA TRP A 65 -57.59 -21.77 -13.29
C TRP A 65 -56.58 -21.63 -12.14
N LEU A 66 -55.27 -21.58 -12.45
CA LEU A 66 -54.21 -21.39 -11.46
C LEU A 66 -54.31 -20.02 -10.78
N GLU A 67 -54.67 -18.96 -11.50
CA GLU A 67 -54.87 -17.62 -10.93
C GLU A 67 -56.02 -17.59 -9.92
N ARG A 68 -57.17 -18.17 -10.25
CA ARG A 68 -58.29 -18.28 -9.30
C ARG A 68 -57.95 -19.10 -8.07
N LEU A 69 -57.12 -20.13 -8.25
CA LEU A 69 -56.69 -20.97 -7.14
C LEU A 69 -55.67 -20.24 -6.25
N LYS A 70 -54.82 -19.39 -6.83
CA LYS A 70 -53.96 -18.44 -6.09
C LYS A 70 -54.80 -17.47 -5.25
N GLU A 71 -55.88 -16.90 -5.80
CA GLU A 71 -56.77 -16.00 -5.04
C GLU A 71 -57.42 -16.67 -3.83
N VAL A 72 -57.95 -17.88 -4.00
CA VAL A 72 -58.57 -18.64 -2.89
C VAL A 72 -57.54 -19.00 -1.81
N VAL A 73 -56.30 -19.33 -2.21
CA VAL A 73 -55.20 -19.56 -1.26
C VAL A 73 -54.94 -18.30 -0.43
N TYR A 74 -54.88 -17.12 -1.07
CA TYR A 74 -54.66 -15.86 -0.35
C TYR A 74 -55.79 -15.51 0.63
N GLU A 75 -57.04 -15.77 0.29
CA GLU A 75 -58.17 -15.54 1.21
C GLU A 75 -58.13 -16.46 2.43
N ILE A 76 -57.78 -17.74 2.25
CA ILE A 76 -57.66 -18.71 3.34
C ILE A 76 -56.50 -18.34 4.27
N GLU A 77 -55.37 -17.88 3.72
CA GLU A 77 -54.25 -17.36 4.52
C GLU A 77 -54.69 -16.18 5.39
N ASP A 78 -55.34 -15.16 4.83
CA ASP A 78 -55.77 -13.97 5.59
C ASP A 78 -56.70 -14.29 6.77
N ILE A 79 -57.54 -15.31 6.63
CA ILE A 79 -58.42 -15.79 7.71
C ILE A 79 -57.60 -16.48 8.81
N LEU A 80 -56.64 -17.33 8.43
CA LEU A 80 -55.75 -18.02 9.38
C LEU A 80 -54.89 -17.03 10.19
N ASP A 81 -54.41 -15.94 9.59
CA ASP A 81 -53.65 -14.85 10.26
C ASP A 81 -54.46 -14.20 11.37
N LYS A 82 -55.71 -13.84 11.06
CA LYS A 82 -56.64 -13.17 11.98
C LYS A 82 -56.98 -14.05 13.17
N LEU A 83 -57.17 -15.34 12.93
CA LEU A 83 -57.39 -16.35 13.97
C LEU A 83 -56.17 -16.50 14.88
N HIS A 84 -54.99 -16.59 14.28
CA HIS A 84 -53.75 -16.76 15.02
C HIS A 84 -53.43 -15.58 15.94
N THR A 85 -53.67 -14.36 15.44
CA THR A 85 -53.47 -13.13 16.19
C THR A 85 -54.36 -13.06 17.44
N LYS A 86 -55.62 -13.50 17.34
CA LYS A 86 -56.54 -13.56 18.50
C LYS A 86 -56.14 -14.61 19.53
N ILE A 87 -55.62 -15.76 19.10
CA ILE A 87 -55.14 -16.83 20.00
C ILE A 87 -53.89 -16.37 20.78
N ILE A 88 -52.98 -15.66 20.13
CA ILE A 88 -51.77 -15.12 20.76
C ILE A 88 -52.13 -14.00 21.76
N GLN A 89 -53.07 -13.11 21.40
CA GLN A 89 -53.55 -12.06 22.29
C GLN A 89 -54.19 -12.60 23.58
N SER A 90 -54.97 -13.70 23.51
CA SER A 90 -55.58 -14.29 24.71
C SER A 90 -54.57 -14.99 25.63
N LYS A 91 -53.48 -15.54 25.09
CA LYS A 91 -52.40 -16.18 25.87
C LYS A 91 -51.48 -15.15 26.54
N ILE A 92 -51.23 -14.00 25.91
CA ILE A 92 -50.36 -12.94 26.45
C ILE A 92 -51.02 -12.20 27.62
N LEU A 93 -52.35 -12.01 27.61
CA LEU A 93 -53.08 -11.26 28.65
C LEU A 93 -52.97 -11.90 30.05
N ASN A 94 -52.66 -13.19 30.16
CA ASN A 94 -52.68 -13.94 31.42
C ASN A 94 -51.36 -13.93 32.22
N ARG A 95 -50.35 -13.12 31.86
CA ARG A 95 -49.09 -12.77 32.58
C ARG A 95 -48.32 -13.84 33.38
N ASN A 96 -48.70 -15.11 33.30
CA ASN A 96 -48.08 -16.26 33.96
C ASN A 96 -47.92 -17.39 32.93
N LEU A 97 -47.21 -17.10 31.84
CA LEU A 97 -46.83 -18.12 30.88
C LEU A 97 -45.73 -19.00 31.50
N GLN A 98 -46.15 -20.02 32.22
CA GLN A 98 -45.31 -21.14 32.65
C GLN A 98 -45.41 -22.25 31.59
N GLY A 99 -44.27 -22.74 31.10
CA GLY A 99 -44.23 -23.92 30.23
C GLY A 99 -43.93 -23.61 28.77
N SER A 100 -44.85 -23.98 27.87
CA SER A 100 -44.68 -24.02 26.41
C SER A 100 -45.56 -23.00 25.70
N ILE A 101 -44.95 -22.18 24.84
CA ILE A 101 -45.66 -21.22 23.98
C ILE A 101 -45.43 -21.60 22.52
N GLU A 102 -46.52 -21.71 21.78
CA GLU A 102 -46.53 -21.88 20.32
C GLU A 102 -47.19 -20.66 19.67
N ILE A 103 -46.47 -20.05 18.74
CA ILE A 103 -46.82 -18.86 17.97
C ILE A 103 -46.70 -19.19 16.48
N SER A 104 -47.78 -19.69 15.87
CA SER A 104 -47.91 -19.71 14.40
C SER A 104 -48.43 -18.38 13.83
N GLY A 105 -48.63 -18.28 12.52
CA GLY A 105 -49.41 -17.15 11.96
C GLY A 105 -48.61 -15.92 11.55
N LEU A 106 -47.27 -16.00 11.54
CA LEU A 106 -46.39 -14.83 11.46
C LEU A 106 -46.00 -14.45 10.01
N TRP A 107 -46.75 -14.91 9.01
CA TRP A 107 -46.34 -14.92 7.60
C TRP A 107 -46.27 -13.52 6.99
N ARG A 108 -46.86 -12.52 7.65
CA ARG A 108 -46.84 -11.11 7.27
C ARG A 108 -45.74 -10.28 7.93
N VAL A 109 -45.05 -10.80 8.95
CA VAL A 109 -44.02 -10.06 9.68
C VAL A 109 -42.77 -9.98 8.80
N LYS A 110 -42.38 -8.76 8.38
CA LYS A 110 -41.19 -8.55 7.53
C LYS A 110 -39.93 -8.42 8.37
N TYR A 111 -40.03 -7.75 9.51
CA TYR A 111 -38.93 -7.61 10.46
C TYR A 111 -39.40 -8.07 11.84
N ALA A 112 -38.61 -8.87 12.56
CA ALA A 112 -38.97 -9.31 13.91
C ALA A 112 -39.18 -8.13 14.86
N ASN A 113 -38.53 -7.00 14.57
CA ASN A 113 -38.65 -5.75 15.31
C ASN A 113 -40.00 -5.04 15.07
N GLU A 114 -40.71 -5.28 13.96
CA GLU A 114 -42.08 -4.78 13.76
C GLU A 114 -43.06 -5.47 14.72
N ALA A 115 -42.73 -6.69 15.18
CA ALA A 115 -43.47 -7.31 16.27
C ALA A 115 -43.33 -6.52 17.60
N LYS A 116 -42.28 -5.68 17.78
CA LYS A 116 -42.23 -4.71 18.89
C LYS A 116 -43.36 -3.69 18.77
N GLU A 117 -43.64 -3.16 17.59
CA GLU A 117 -44.70 -2.15 17.46
C GLU A 117 -46.10 -2.76 17.58
N VAL A 118 -46.32 -3.99 17.12
CA VAL A 118 -47.63 -4.65 17.23
C VAL A 118 -47.89 -5.20 18.66
N HIS A 119 -46.85 -5.52 19.44
CA HIS A 119 -47.00 -6.10 20.78
C HIS A 119 -46.63 -5.20 21.96
N LEU A 120 -45.73 -4.21 21.84
CA LEU A 120 -45.44 -3.25 22.91
C LEU A 120 -46.40 -2.05 22.92
N ALA A 121 -46.95 -1.65 21.76
CA ALA A 121 -47.89 -0.51 21.70
C ALA A 121 -49.15 -0.74 22.54
N ARG A 122 -49.59 -1.99 22.73
CA ARG A 122 -50.70 -2.32 23.63
C ARG A 122 -50.29 -2.53 25.09
N ILE A 123 -49.01 -2.77 25.38
CA ILE A 123 -48.50 -2.87 26.76
C ILE A 123 -48.41 -1.47 27.39
N SER A 124 -48.04 -0.44 26.60
CA SER A 124 -48.10 0.96 27.05
C SER A 124 -49.53 1.48 27.27
N ASP A 125 -50.52 0.91 26.56
CA ASP A 125 -51.92 1.26 26.78
C ASP A 125 -52.48 0.63 28.07
N ILE A 126 -51.98 -0.55 28.48
CA ILE A 126 -52.32 -1.18 29.76
C ILE A 126 -51.65 -0.46 30.94
N GLU A 127 -50.44 0.09 30.75
CA GLU A 127 -49.76 0.90 31.78
C GLU A 127 -50.45 2.25 32.05
N LYS A 128 -51.27 2.74 31.12
CA LYS A 128 -52.09 3.94 31.35
C LYS A 128 -53.33 3.68 32.22
N GLU A 129 -53.76 2.42 32.36
CA GLU A 129 -54.93 2.07 33.17
C GLU A 129 -54.58 1.69 34.60
N ASP A 130 -53.32 1.40 34.93
CA ASP A 130 -52.91 0.99 36.28
C ASP A 130 -52.05 2.07 36.98
N ASN A 131 -52.66 3.25 37.16
CA ASN A 131 -52.17 4.26 38.10
C ASN A 131 -52.39 3.77 39.53
N ASN A 132 -51.40 3.10 40.14
CA ASN A 132 -51.04 3.18 41.57
C ASN A 132 -50.16 2.00 42.03
N ALA A 133 -48.89 1.99 41.66
CA ALA A 133 -47.86 1.30 42.43
C ALA A 133 -46.47 1.82 42.08
N THR A 134 -46.07 2.91 42.74
CA THR A 134 -44.68 3.37 42.77
C THR A 134 -43.83 2.42 43.61
N SER A 135 -42.68 2.00 43.09
CA SER A 135 -41.34 2.13 43.70
C SER A 135 -40.39 0.98 43.30
N SER A 136 -39.18 1.35 42.88
CA SER A 136 -37.99 0.50 42.75
C SER A 136 -38.05 -0.69 41.77
N ILE A 137 -38.03 -0.41 40.47
CA ILE A 137 -37.28 -1.25 39.52
C ILE A 137 -36.42 -0.30 38.69
N ASN A 138 -35.10 -0.49 38.73
CA ASN A 138 -34.14 0.26 37.95
C ASN A 138 -34.58 0.29 36.48
N ARG A 139 -34.64 1.49 35.89
CA ARG A 139 -34.74 1.70 34.44
C ARG A 139 -33.56 0.98 33.78
N GLY A 140 -33.75 -0.26 33.33
CA GLY A 140 -32.70 -1.06 32.68
C GLY A 140 -32.95 -2.56 32.57
N GLN A 141 -33.79 -3.19 33.41
CA GLN A 141 -34.01 -4.65 33.34
C GLN A 141 -35.43 -4.99 32.87
N LEU A 142 -35.61 -5.15 31.56
CA LEU A 142 -36.79 -5.80 30.99
C LEU A 142 -36.56 -7.33 30.99
N ILE A 143 -37.07 -8.01 32.01
CA ILE A 143 -37.21 -9.48 32.01
C ILE A 143 -38.45 -9.82 31.18
N VAL A 144 -38.27 -10.32 29.95
CA VAL A 144 -39.38 -10.65 29.03
C VAL A 144 -39.49 -12.17 28.89
N PHE A 145 -40.39 -12.77 29.70
CA PHE A 145 -40.69 -14.22 29.83
C PHE A 145 -39.73 -15.05 30.72
N PRO A 146 -39.68 -14.78 32.05
CA PRO A 146 -38.75 -15.43 32.98
C PRO A 146 -38.99 -16.93 33.20
N SER A 147 -40.21 -17.40 32.93
CA SER A 147 -40.66 -18.78 33.22
C SER A 147 -40.88 -19.62 31.95
N LEU A 148 -40.53 -19.10 30.78
CA LEU A 148 -40.71 -19.78 29.51
C LEU A 148 -39.68 -20.90 29.34
N ILE A 149 -40.15 -22.11 29.07
CA ILE A 149 -39.30 -23.31 28.95
C ILE A 149 -39.24 -23.77 27.50
N HIS A 150 -40.33 -23.61 26.75
CA HIS A 150 -40.42 -24.00 25.35
C HIS A 150 -41.05 -22.90 24.51
N LEU A 151 -40.44 -22.59 23.37
CA LEU A 151 -40.94 -21.64 22.39
C LEU A 151 -40.94 -22.26 20.99
N GLU A 152 -42.09 -22.21 20.33
CA GLU A 152 -42.26 -22.61 18.95
C GLU A 152 -42.78 -21.43 18.13
N LEU A 153 -42.08 -21.08 17.05
CA LEU A 153 -42.43 -20.04 16.10
C LEU A 153 -42.67 -20.68 14.73
N ASN A 154 -43.80 -20.38 14.09
CA ASN A 154 -44.20 -21.06 12.87
C ASN A 154 -44.80 -20.09 11.84
N GLY A 155 -44.37 -20.22 10.58
CA GLY A 155 -44.91 -19.48 9.45
C GLY A 155 -44.39 -18.06 9.40
N MET A 156 -43.08 -17.88 9.30
CA MET A 156 -42.39 -16.59 9.27
C MET A 156 -41.95 -16.23 7.84
N ASP A 157 -42.86 -16.42 6.89
CA ASP A 157 -42.58 -16.49 5.46
C ASP A 157 -41.97 -15.21 4.88
N LYS A 158 -42.39 -14.05 5.38
CA LYS A 158 -41.87 -12.74 4.95
C LYS A 158 -40.74 -12.19 5.82
N LEU A 159 -40.35 -12.90 6.87
CA LEU A 159 -39.33 -12.44 7.80
C LEU A 159 -37.97 -12.44 7.10
N GLU A 160 -37.46 -11.26 6.76
CA GLU A 160 -36.18 -11.11 6.06
C GLU A 160 -35.02 -11.01 7.05
N GLU A 161 -35.27 -10.44 8.23
CA GLU A 161 -34.28 -10.19 9.27
C GLU A 161 -34.87 -10.38 10.69
N TRP A 162 -34.13 -11.10 11.53
CA TRP A 162 -34.47 -11.31 12.93
C TRP A 162 -33.27 -10.97 13.81
N VAL A 163 -33.36 -9.81 14.47
CA VAL A 163 -32.39 -9.38 15.47
C VAL A 163 -33.03 -9.53 16.84
N LEU A 164 -32.40 -10.32 17.71
CA LEU A 164 -32.78 -10.32 19.12
C LEU A 164 -32.17 -9.06 19.77
N PRO A 165 -32.91 -8.31 20.61
CA PRO A 165 -32.45 -7.02 21.12
C PRO A 165 -31.28 -7.20 22.10
N PHE A 166 -30.04 -7.20 21.60
CA PHE A 166 -28.84 -7.50 22.38
C PHE A 166 -27.63 -6.69 21.88
N GLU A 167 -27.51 -5.44 22.30
CA GLU A 167 -26.31 -4.61 22.03
C GLU A 167 -25.58 -4.17 23.31
N ARG A 168 -25.96 -4.62 24.52
CA ARG A 168 -25.21 -4.37 25.76
C ARG A 168 -25.24 -5.57 26.72
N SER A 169 -24.22 -5.64 27.59
CA SER A 169 -23.79 -6.71 28.51
C SER A 169 -24.82 -7.33 29.48
N ASP A 170 -26.11 -7.06 29.34
CA ASP A 170 -27.17 -7.50 30.26
C ASP A 170 -27.94 -8.74 29.73
N THR A 171 -27.25 -9.59 28.96
CA THR A 171 -27.84 -10.66 28.12
C THR A 171 -28.52 -11.80 28.90
N LEU A 172 -28.41 -11.84 30.22
CA LEU A 172 -28.82 -12.99 31.06
C LEU A 172 -30.31 -13.03 31.44
N GLN A 173 -31.18 -12.12 30.96
CA GLN A 173 -32.48 -11.90 31.60
C GLN A 173 -33.75 -11.97 30.74
N ILE A 174 -33.66 -12.22 29.42
CA ILE A 174 -34.87 -12.28 28.57
C ILE A 174 -35.61 -13.62 28.76
N MET A 175 -35.06 -14.73 28.27
CA MET A 175 -35.66 -16.08 28.40
C MET A 175 -34.74 -17.05 29.16
N PRO A 176 -34.42 -16.78 30.43
CA PRO A 176 -33.34 -17.47 31.17
C PRO A 176 -33.57 -18.97 31.36
N ARG A 177 -34.83 -19.43 31.23
CA ARG A 177 -35.22 -20.84 31.44
C ARG A 177 -35.59 -21.57 30.14
N LEU A 178 -35.39 -20.96 28.98
CA LEU A 178 -35.75 -21.57 27.70
C LEU A 178 -34.84 -22.77 27.43
N ARG A 179 -35.44 -23.97 27.39
CA ARG A 179 -34.76 -25.23 27.13
C ARG A 179 -34.96 -25.73 25.72
N LYS A 180 -36.07 -25.35 25.07
CA LYS A 180 -36.38 -25.81 23.71
C LYS A 180 -36.89 -24.67 22.85
N LEU A 181 -36.27 -24.49 21.69
CA LEU A 181 -36.64 -23.49 20.69
C LEU A 181 -36.87 -24.16 19.34
N GLN A 182 -38.01 -23.89 18.72
CA GLN A 182 -38.35 -24.41 17.40
C GLN A 182 -38.77 -23.28 16.46
N ILE A 183 -38.17 -23.24 15.28
CA ILE A 183 -38.39 -22.24 14.25
C ILE A 183 -38.80 -22.97 12.97
N TRP A 184 -40.01 -22.68 12.48
CA TRP A 184 -40.57 -23.31 11.30
C TRP A 184 -40.93 -22.28 10.24
N TRP A 185 -40.54 -22.56 9.00
CA TRP A 185 -40.97 -21.87 7.77
C TRP A 185 -40.62 -20.38 7.74
N ALA A 186 -39.34 -20.05 7.97
CA ALA A 186 -38.83 -18.67 7.83
C ALA A 186 -38.19 -18.46 6.45
N TYR A 187 -38.99 -18.58 5.38
CA TYR A 187 -38.51 -18.77 4.01
C TYR A 187 -37.54 -17.69 3.50
N LYS A 188 -37.82 -16.42 3.83
CA LYS A 188 -37.04 -15.25 3.39
C LYS A 188 -35.92 -14.84 4.35
N LEU A 189 -35.78 -15.53 5.48
CA LEU A 189 -34.78 -15.17 6.49
C LEU A 189 -33.40 -15.39 5.89
N LYS A 190 -32.59 -14.32 5.83
CA LYS A 190 -31.25 -14.37 5.22
C LYS A 190 -30.16 -14.77 6.22
N VAL A 191 -30.37 -14.44 7.50
CA VAL A 191 -29.39 -14.60 8.59
C VAL A 191 -30.11 -15.08 9.85
N LEU A 192 -29.51 -16.03 10.58
CA LEU A 192 -30.08 -16.53 11.84
C LEU A 192 -29.70 -15.61 13.02
N PRO A 193 -30.58 -15.42 14.02
CA PRO A 193 -30.26 -14.61 15.19
C PRO A 193 -29.19 -15.26 16.09
N ALA A 194 -28.62 -14.45 16.98
CA ALA A 194 -27.65 -14.83 18.01
C ALA A 194 -28.19 -15.76 19.10
N LEU A 195 -28.44 -17.02 18.74
CA LEU A 195 -28.96 -18.04 19.65
C LEU A 195 -27.87 -18.66 20.55
N GLY A 196 -26.59 -18.54 20.20
CA GLY A 196 -25.48 -19.16 20.93
C GLY A 196 -25.29 -18.68 22.38
N ARG A 197 -25.81 -17.49 22.72
CA ARG A 197 -25.83 -16.94 24.09
C ARG A 197 -26.94 -17.49 24.99
N LEU A 198 -27.82 -18.38 24.49
CA LEU A 198 -28.89 -18.98 25.29
C LEU A 198 -28.35 -20.13 26.17
N GLU A 199 -27.90 -19.81 27.39
CA GLU A 199 -27.21 -20.74 28.29
C GLU A 199 -28.02 -21.97 28.74
N SER A 200 -29.35 -21.85 28.76
CA SER A 200 -30.26 -22.92 29.20
C SER A 200 -30.79 -23.79 28.06
N LEU A 201 -30.46 -23.48 26.81
CA LEU A 201 -31.04 -24.15 25.64
C LEU A 201 -30.48 -25.58 25.50
N GLU A 202 -31.36 -26.57 25.51
CA GLU A 202 -31.04 -27.99 25.39
C GLU A 202 -31.40 -28.56 24.01
N GLU A 203 -32.45 -28.04 23.36
CA GLU A 203 -32.92 -28.48 22.05
C GLU A 203 -33.20 -27.29 21.13
N LEU A 204 -32.63 -27.33 19.92
CA LEU A 204 -32.88 -26.33 18.87
C LEU A 204 -33.30 -27.00 17.57
N THR A 205 -34.47 -26.60 17.05
CA THR A 205 -34.97 -27.03 15.74
C THR A 205 -35.16 -25.82 14.84
N ILE A 206 -34.57 -25.83 13.65
CA ILE A 206 -34.81 -24.83 12.60
C ILE A 206 -35.18 -25.57 11.32
N SER A 207 -36.33 -25.22 10.74
CA SER A 207 -36.82 -25.84 9.52
C SER A 207 -37.41 -24.82 8.56
N GLY A 208 -37.08 -24.94 7.27
CA GLY A 208 -37.74 -24.15 6.22
C GLY A 208 -37.21 -22.72 6.09
N SER A 209 -35.97 -22.45 6.54
CA SER A 209 -35.28 -21.18 6.30
C SER A 209 -34.46 -21.24 5.01
N TYR A 210 -35.15 -21.33 3.87
CA TYR A 210 -34.55 -21.62 2.56
C TYR A 210 -33.49 -20.62 2.12
N SER A 211 -33.62 -19.34 2.49
CA SER A 211 -32.77 -18.24 1.99
C SER A 211 -31.48 -18.02 2.78
N VAL A 212 -31.27 -18.75 3.89
CA VAL A 212 -30.04 -18.66 4.68
C VAL A 212 -28.90 -19.29 3.87
N LYS A 213 -27.84 -18.51 3.59
CA LYS A 213 -26.73 -18.92 2.71
C LYS A 213 -25.49 -19.36 3.51
N PRO A 214 -24.97 -18.55 4.45
CA PRO A 214 -24.12 -19.05 5.53
C PRO A 214 -24.85 -19.04 6.88
N ILE A 215 -24.43 -19.93 7.78
CA ILE A 215 -24.65 -19.78 9.23
C ILE A 215 -23.32 -19.28 9.80
N GLY A 216 -23.25 -18.02 10.24
CA GLY A 216 -22.03 -17.35 10.66
C GLY A 216 -21.87 -17.07 12.16
N PRO A 217 -20.85 -16.28 12.55
CA PRO A 217 -20.54 -15.86 13.93
C PRO A 217 -21.73 -15.27 14.68
N GLU A 218 -22.58 -14.57 13.95
CA GLU A 218 -23.79 -13.93 14.44
C GLU A 218 -24.76 -14.94 15.05
N PHE A 219 -24.84 -16.18 14.53
CA PHE A 219 -25.66 -17.24 15.10
C PHE A 219 -25.18 -17.67 16.49
N PHE A 220 -23.86 -17.65 16.70
CA PHE A 220 -23.22 -17.99 17.97
C PHE A 220 -23.30 -16.85 18.99
N GLY A 221 -23.75 -15.66 18.57
CA GLY A 221 -23.82 -14.47 19.42
C GLY A 221 -22.45 -14.00 19.85
N ILE A 222 -21.50 -13.95 18.93
CA ILE A 222 -20.19 -13.33 19.15
C ILE A 222 -20.24 -11.99 18.42
N SER A 223 -20.25 -10.87 19.14
CA SER A 223 -20.18 -9.51 18.56
C SER A 223 -18.79 -8.93 18.71
N GLU A 224 -18.35 -8.13 17.74
CA GLU A 224 -17.04 -7.43 17.79
C GLU A 224 -16.92 -6.47 19.00
N ASP A 225 -18.05 -6.05 19.60
CA ASP A 225 -18.14 -5.07 20.69
C ASP A 225 -18.13 -5.64 22.13
N ASP A 226 -17.92 -6.95 22.36
CA ASP A 226 -17.86 -7.47 23.73
C ASP A 226 -16.64 -6.89 24.48
N ASP A 227 -16.88 -5.92 25.38
CA ASP A 227 -15.93 -5.11 26.16
C ASP A 227 -14.88 -5.89 26.99
N VAL A 228 -14.93 -7.23 26.99
CA VAL A 228 -13.82 -8.08 27.44
C VAL A 228 -12.58 -7.89 26.54
N MET A 229 -12.76 -7.37 25.32
CA MET A 229 -11.70 -7.06 24.35
C MET A 229 -11.00 -5.71 24.57
N LYS A 230 -11.50 -4.84 25.47
CA LYS A 230 -10.84 -3.55 25.78
C LYS A 230 -10.17 -3.62 27.15
N GLY A 231 -8.90 -4.02 27.13
CA GLY A 231 -8.03 -4.02 28.31
C GLY A 231 -8.05 -2.66 29.02
N ALA A 232 -8.49 -2.67 30.28
CA ALA A 232 -8.37 -1.57 31.20
C ALA A 232 -6.90 -1.14 31.34
N SER A 233 -6.60 0.11 31.00
CA SER A 233 -5.39 0.80 31.42
C SER A 233 -5.48 1.08 32.92
N GLY A 234 -4.86 0.24 33.75
CA GLY A 234 -4.72 0.54 35.17
C GLY A 234 -4.56 -0.66 36.09
N SER A 235 -3.34 -0.83 36.59
CA SER A 235 -2.93 -1.70 37.69
C SER A 235 -2.74 -3.20 37.38
N SER A 236 -1.58 -3.67 37.82
CA SER A 236 -1.12 -5.05 37.83
C SER A 236 -2.09 -5.98 38.55
N ARG A 237 -2.91 -6.73 37.82
CA ARG A 237 -3.53 -7.99 38.29
C ARG A 237 -3.52 -9.04 37.17
N ARG A 238 -3.17 -10.26 37.56
CA ARG A 238 -2.96 -11.47 36.75
C ARG A 238 -4.06 -11.67 35.69
N ARG A 239 -3.65 -11.95 34.43
CA ARG A 239 -4.52 -12.51 33.38
C ARG A 239 -4.84 -13.97 33.75
N GLU A 240 -6.09 -14.25 34.12
CA GLU A 240 -6.67 -15.60 33.98
C GLU A 240 -7.38 -15.66 32.62
N SER A 241 -7.08 -16.67 31.82
CA SER A 241 -7.65 -16.89 30.48
C SER A 241 -9.15 -17.19 30.57
N LEU A 242 -10.00 -16.29 30.09
CA LEU A 242 -11.45 -16.53 29.96
C LEU A 242 -11.71 -17.46 28.76
N ARG A 243 -12.29 -18.65 28.98
CA ARG A 243 -12.76 -19.58 27.94
C ARG A 243 -14.19 -19.23 27.50
N ILE A 244 -14.43 -18.79 26.25
CA ILE A 244 -15.79 -18.65 25.71
C ILE A 244 -16.35 -20.05 25.41
N ILE A 245 -17.49 -20.38 26.04
CA ILE A 245 -18.29 -21.57 25.72
C ILE A 245 -19.58 -21.10 25.07
N VAL A 246 -19.80 -21.47 23.82
CA VAL A 246 -21.06 -21.24 23.10
C VAL A 246 -22.00 -22.43 23.34
N PHE A 247 -23.32 -22.22 23.34
CA PHE A 247 -24.32 -23.30 23.52
C PHE A 247 -23.96 -24.34 24.60
N PRO A 248 -23.73 -23.92 25.86
CA PRO A 248 -23.09 -24.76 26.88
C PRO A 248 -23.88 -26.03 27.24
N LYS A 249 -25.20 -26.05 27.02
CA LYS A 249 -26.11 -27.16 27.37
C LYS A 249 -26.83 -27.79 26.18
N LEU A 250 -26.54 -27.38 24.94
CA LEU A 250 -27.25 -27.87 23.78
C LEU A 250 -26.94 -29.36 23.56
N LYS A 251 -27.98 -30.19 23.61
CA LYS A 251 -27.90 -31.65 23.45
C LYS A 251 -28.37 -32.11 22.07
N LYS A 252 -29.35 -31.42 21.50
CA LYS A 252 -29.95 -31.77 20.22
C LYS A 252 -30.03 -30.57 19.29
N LEU A 253 -29.49 -30.73 18.08
CA LEU A 253 -29.58 -29.75 17.01
C LEU A 253 -30.22 -30.39 15.77
N GLN A 254 -31.30 -29.79 15.29
CA GLN A 254 -32.04 -30.23 14.12
C GLN A 254 -32.16 -29.10 13.12
N LEU A 255 -31.58 -29.29 11.93
CA LEU A 255 -31.65 -28.33 10.82
C LEU A 255 -32.27 -29.01 9.60
N PHE A 256 -33.46 -28.56 9.22
CA PHE A 256 -34.25 -29.18 8.17
C PHE A 256 -34.56 -28.17 7.06
N HIS A 257 -34.65 -28.62 5.80
CA HIS A 257 -35.16 -27.78 4.71
C HIS A 257 -34.38 -26.45 4.56
N MET A 258 -33.06 -26.46 4.76
CA MET A 258 -32.16 -25.31 4.57
C MET A 258 -31.51 -25.39 3.18
N THR A 259 -32.26 -25.07 2.11
CA THR A 259 -31.88 -25.45 0.74
C THR A 259 -30.71 -24.67 0.16
N GLU A 260 -30.60 -23.37 0.45
CA GLU A 260 -29.53 -22.52 -0.05
C GLU A 260 -28.32 -22.44 0.88
N TRP A 261 -28.36 -23.15 2.02
CA TRP A 261 -27.26 -23.16 2.97
C TRP A 261 -26.08 -23.94 2.39
N GLU A 262 -24.98 -23.24 2.13
CA GLU A 262 -23.81 -23.80 1.45
C GLU A 262 -22.68 -24.17 2.43
N GLU A 263 -22.41 -23.28 3.41
CA GLU A 263 -21.24 -23.35 4.28
C GLU A 263 -21.58 -22.95 5.73
N TRP A 264 -20.92 -23.59 6.70
CA TRP A 264 -20.95 -23.19 8.10
C TRP A 264 -19.76 -22.25 8.34
N GLU A 265 -20.03 -20.95 8.43
CA GLU A 265 -19.00 -19.93 8.64
C GLU A 265 -18.66 -19.86 10.13
N MET A 266 -17.43 -20.24 10.47
CA MET A 266 -16.91 -20.00 11.80
C MET A 266 -15.96 -18.82 11.76
N MET A 267 -16.25 -17.78 12.56
CA MET A 267 -15.17 -16.95 13.10
C MET A 267 -14.45 -17.80 14.14
N MET A 268 -13.19 -18.12 13.88
CA MET A 268 -12.25 -18.27 14.97
C MET A 268 -11.80 -16.85 15.30
N PRO A 269 -12.25 -16.24 16.41
CA PRO A 269 -11.58 -15.03 16.88
C PRO A 269 -10.12 -15.39 17.18
N SER A 270 -9.23 -14.39 17.17
CA SER A 270 -7.81 -14.45 17.53
C SER A 270 -7.58 -14.89 18.99
N TRP A 271 -7.98 -16.13 19.30
CA TRP A 271 -7.81 -16.78 20.57
C TRP A 271 -6.69 -17.78 20.37
N GLY A 272 -5.48 -17.42 20.83
CA GLY A 272 -4.35 -18.37 20.86
C GLY A 272 -4.78 -19.67 21.55
N GLU A 273 -4.45 -20.81 20.94
CA GLU A 273 -4.47 -22.21 21.39
C GLU A 273 -5.59 -22.76 22.34
N ASP A 274 -6.57 -21.99 22.82
CA ASP A 274 -7.35 -22.33 24.03
C ASP A 274 -8.88 -22.17 23.89
N VAL A 275 -9.45 -22.30 22.67
CA VAL A 275 -10.92 -22.47 22.51
C VAL A 275 -11.30 -23.95 22.60
N SER A 276 -11.79 -24.36 23.77
CA SER A 276 -12.32 -25.69 24.01
C SER A 276 -13.82 -25.79 23.64
N PHE A 277 -14.14 -26.33 22.46
CA PHE A 277 -15.45 -26.82 21.97
C PHE A 277 -16.65 -25.85 21.91
N ILE A 278 -17.30 -25.75 20.73
CA ILE A 278 -18.44 -24.84 20.46
C ILE A 278 -19.77 -25.38 21.00
N MET A 279 -19.98 -26.69 21.03
CA MET A 279 -21.21 -27.33 21.52
C MET A 279 -20.85 -28.55 22.37
N PRO A 280 -20.24 -28.35 23.56
CA PRO A 280 -19.58 -29.42 24.31
C PRO A 280 -20.51 -30.58 24.71
N CYS A 281 -21.82 -30.32 24.83
CA CYS A 281 -22.83 -31.27 25.27
C CYS A 281 -23.66 -31.92 24.13
N LEU A 282 -23.33 -31.66 22.86
CA LEU A 282 -24.13 -32.12 21.72
C LEU A 282 -24.10 -33.66 21.63
N LYS A 283 -25.28 -34.28 21.53
CA LYS A 283 -25.46 -35.73 21.46
C LYS A 283 -26.13 -36.18 20.17
N GLU A 284 -27.04 -35.37 19.63
CA GLU A 284 -27.81 -35.66 18.43
C GLU A 284 -27.72 -34.50 17.44
N LEU A 285 -27.30 -34.80 16.22
CA LEU A 285 -27.31 -33.88 15.09
C LEU A 285 -28.17 -34.48 13.97
N GLU A 286 -29.27 -33.80 13.64
CA GLU A 286 -30.14 -34.22 12.53
C GLU A 286 -30.15 -33.16 11.44
N LEU A 287 -29.77 -33.56 10.23
CA LEU A 287 -29.76 -32.73 9.03
C LEU A 287 -30.66 -33.36 7.97
N HIS A 288 -31.70 -32.64 7.55
CA HIS A 288 -32.62 -33.12 6.51
C HIS A 288 -32.74 -32.07 5.42
N THR A 289 -32.74 -32.49 4.14
CA THR A 289 -33.02 -31.60 2.99
C THR A 289 -32.15 -30.34 2.89
N CYS A 290 -30.92 -30.37 3.42
CA CYS A 290 -29.92 -29.30 3.30
C CYS A 290 -29.08 -29.52 2.03
N LYS A 291 -29.64 -29.15 0.86
CA LYS A 291 -29.17 -29.63 -0.44
C LYS A 291 -27.77 -29.17 -0.83
N LYS A 292 -27.44 -27.90 -0.54
CA LYS A 292 -26.17 -27.28 -0.91
C LYS A 292 -25.08 -27.41 0.16
N LEU A 293 -25.40 -27.97 1.33
CA LEU A 293 -24.45 -28.06 2.43
C LEU A 293 -23.29 -28.98 2.07
N LYS A 294 -22.08 -28.42 2.00
CA LYS A 294 -20.89 -29.14 1.53
C LYS A 294 -20.13 -29.84 2.66
N VAL A 295 -20.05 -29.23 3.85
CA VAL A 295 -19.21 -29.67 4.97
C VAL A 295 -19.88 -29.36 6.31
N VAL A 296 -19.74 -30.27 7.28
CA VAL A 296 -20.03 -30.02 8.70
C VAL A 296 -18.69 -29.92 9.45
N PRO A 297 -18.37 -28.79 10.11
CA PRO A 297 -17.11 -28.59 10.84
C PRO A 297 -16.86 -29.62 11.94
N HIS A 298 -15.60 -30.00 12.14
CA HIS A 298 -15.19 -31.08 13.06
C HIS A 298 -15.14 -30.66 14.53
N ASN A 299 -15.01 -29.37 14.80
CA ASN A 299 -14.89 -28.72 16.11
C ASN A 299 -16.24 -28.36 16.76
N ILE A 300 -17.36 -28.65 16.07
CA ILE A 300 -18.71 -28.62 16.67
C ILE A 300 -18.84 -29.75 17.71
N PHE A 301 -18.13 -30.84 17.51
CA PHE A 301 -18.19 -32.02 18.37
C PHE A 301 -17.09 -31.97 19.44
N SER A 302 -17.43 -32.32 20.68
CA SER A 302 -16.43 -32.69 21.67
C SER A 302 -15.83 -34.06 21.35
N TYR A 303 -14.84 -34.54 22.11
CA TYR A 303 -14.31 -35.91 21.98
C TYR A 303 -15.37 -37.03 22.21
N GLN A 304 -16.65 -36.69 22.40
CA GLN A 304 -17.77 -37.62 22.54
C GLN A 304 -18.39 -37.99 21.18
N LYS A 305 -18.90 -39.22 21.08
CA LYS A 305 -19.55 -39.73 19.88
C LYS A 305 -20.96 -39.11 19.75
N VAL A 306 -21.19 -38.34 18.69
CA VAL A 306 -22.51 -37.74 18.35
C VAL A 306 -23.27 -38.66 17.40
N GLU A 307 -24.57 -38.82 17.62
CA GLU A 307 -25.48 -39.55 16.73
C GLU A 307 -25.90 -38.61 15.58
N GLU A 308 -25.41 -38.90 14.38
CA GLU A 308 -25.69 -38.11 13.17
C GLU A 308 -26.80 -38.79 12.35
N ARG A 309 -27.89 -38.08 12.08
CA ARG A 309 -28.94 -38.51 11.13
C ARG A 309 -29.00 -37.51 9.99
N ILE A 310 -28.47 -37.91 8.83
CA ILE A 310 -28.34 -37.05 7.66
C ILE A 310 -29.14 -37.67 6.52
N ASP A 311 -30.19 -36.99 6.09
CA ASP A 311 -31.13 -37.47 5.09
C ASP A 311 -31.37 -36.39 4.01
N TYR A 312 -31.41 -36.79 2.74
CA TYR A 312 -31.65 -35.86 1.61
C TYR A 312 -30.68 -34.66 1.52
N CYS A 313 -29.42 -34.83 1.95
CA CYS A 313 -28.32 -33.88 1.79
C CYS A 313 -27.30 -34.41 0.75
N PRO A 314 -27.58 -34.31 -0.58
CA PRO A 314 -26.82 -34.99 -1.64
C PRO A 314 -25.35 -34.57 -1.72
N GLU A 315 -25.03 -33.29 -1.53
CA GLU A 315 -23.65 -32.78 -1.55
C GLU A 315 -22.85 -33.23 -0.32
N LEU A 316 -23.51 -33.42 0.83
CA LEU A 316 -22.90 -33.96 2.04
C LEU A 316 -22.64 -35.49 1.93
N GLY A 317 -23.58 -36.22 1.33
CA GLY A 317 -23.54 -37.68 1.18
C GLY A 317 -22.48 -38.21 0.20
N ARG A 318 -22.16 -37.48 -0.89
CA ARG A 318 -21.03 -37.82 -1.77
C ARG A 318 -19.70 -37.75 -1.03
N ASN A 319 -19.55 -36.82 -0.10
CA ASN A 319 -18.29 -36.60 0.63
C ASN A 319 -18.13 -37.49 1.88
N GLN A 320 -19.22 -37.92 2.53
CA GLN A 320 -19.13 -38.82 3.68
C GLN A 320 -19.07 -40.32 3.31
N ILE A 321 -19.72 -40.78 2.22
CA ILE A 321 -19.68 -42.19 1.78
C ILE A 321 -18.28 -42.57 1.22
N ILE A 322 -17.55 -41.60 0.66
CA ILE A 322 -16.14 -41.76 0.24
C ILE A 322 -15.20 -41.93 1.43
N ARG A 323 -15.53 -41.37 2.60
CA ARG A 323 -14.74 -41.52 3.83
C ARG A 323 -15.01 -42.84 4.56
N ARG A 324 -16.25 -43.35 4.64
CA ARG A 324 -16.56 -44.57 5.42
C ARG A 324 -16.39 -45.92 4.69
N ARG A 325 -16.37 -45.98 3.34
CA ARG A 325 -16.06 -47.22 2.60
C ARG A 325 -14.56 -47.49 2.41
N LYS A 326 -13.69 -46.50 2.68
CA LYS A 326 -12.22 -46.64 2.60
C LYS A 326 -11.60 -47.35 3.81
N ASP A 327 -12.36 -47.49 4.90
CA ASP A 327 -11.78 -47.87 6.19
C ASP A 327 -11.99 -49.34 6.62
N ARG A 328 -12.67 -50.22 5.87
CA ARG A 328 -13.02 -51.55 6.45
C ARG A 328 -12.81 -52.88 5.74
N LYS A 329 -12.48 -53.04 4.44
CA LYS A 329 -12.10 -54.40 3.91
C LYS A 329 -11.61 -54.42 2.43
N SER A 330 -10.40 -53.95 2.18
CA SER A 330 -9.60 -54.34 1.00
C SER A 330 -8.09 -54.34 1.30
N ALA A 331 -7.66 -54.61 2.54
CA ALA A 331 -7.38 -56.00 2.96
C ALA A 331 -8.25 -57.04 2.22
N GLY A 332 -7.86 -57.54 1.05
CA GLY A 332 -6.58 -57.35 0.40
C GLY A 332 -6.66 -57.59 -1.11
N ASN A 333 -6.81 -56.50 -1.87
CA ASN A 333 -6.30 -56.46 -3.25
C ASN A 333 -6.20 -55.04 -3.89
N MET A 334 -6.63 -53.97 -3.22
CA MET A 334 -6.35 -52.57 -3.66
C MET A 334 -5.86 -51.68 -2.51
N ALA A 335 -5.41 -52.28 -1.41
CA ALA A 335 -4.46 -51.69 -0.45
C ALA A 335 -3.01 -51.64 -1.01
N LEU A 336 -2.82 -52.03 -2.27
CA LEU A 336 -1.53 -52.10 -2.95
C LEU A 336 -1.28 -50.97 -3.96
N PHE A 337 -2.30 -50.23 -4.44
CA PHE A 337 -2.09 -49.24 -5.53
C PHE A 337 -2.31 -47.76 -5.18
N ARG A 338 -3.06 -47.41 -4.12
CA ARG A 338 -3.07 -46.02 -3.58
C ARG A 338 -2.16 -45.82 -2.36
N ARG A 339 -1.57 -46.91 -1.88
CA ARG A 339 -0.44 -46.89 -0.94
C ARG A 339 0.90 -46.66 -1.65
N LEU A 340 0.88 -46.46 -2.98
CA LEU A 340 2.09 -46.25 -3.79
C LEU A 340 2.45 -44.78 -4.03
N PHE A 341 1.51 -43.81 -4.09
CA PHE A 341 1.87 -42.39 -4.38
C PHE A 341 0.88 -41.34 -3.84
N ASN A 342 0.80 -41.11 -2.52
CA ASN A 342 0.40 -39.81 -1.97
C ASN A 342 1.11 -39.64 -0.64
N ARG A 343 2.24 -38.96 -0.75
CA ARG A 343 3.25 -38.70 0.25
C ARG A 343 2.79 -37.47 1.06
N LYS A 344 2.92 -37.47 2.40
CA LYS A 344 2.75 -36.23 3.20
C LYS A 344 3.70 -35.17 2.63
N PRO A 345 3.38 -33.86 2.65
CA PRO A 345 4.39 -32.87 2.25
C PRO A 345 5.66 -33.06 3.09
N PRO A 346 6.87 -32.82 2.53
CA PRO A 346 8.10 -32.88 3.28
C PRO A 346 8.00 -32.06 4.57
N ASN A 347 8.63 -32.53 5.66
CA ASN A 347 8.60 -31.79 6.92
C ASN A 347 9.20 -30.39 6.70
N ARG A 348 8.63 -29.38 7.36
CA ARG A 348 9.01 -27.95 7.25
C ARG A 348 8.63 -27.25 5.94
N LEU A 349 7.82 -27.91 5.10
CA LEU A 349 7.17 -27.28 3.94
C LEU A 349 5.65 -27.32 4.08
N LEU A 350 5.01 -26.20 3.75
CA LEU A 350 3.56 -26.06 3.67
C LEU A 350 3.12 -26.11 2.19
N GLU A 351 2.23 -27.04 1.86
CA GLU A 351 1.63 -27.12 0.53
C GLU A 351 0.47 -26.12 0.41
N ILE A 352 0.60 -25.16 -0.52
CA ILE A 352 -0.45 -24.15 -0.78
C ILE A 352 -1.39 -24.62 -1.90
N SER A 353 -0.82 -25.22 -2.94
CA SER A 353 -1.51 -25.79 -4.08
C SER A 353 -0.64 -26.91 -4.65
N GLU A 354 -1.20 -27.74 -5.53
CA GLU A 354 -0.49 -28.88 -6.12
C GLU A 354 0.85 -28.43 -6.73
N ARG A 355 1.95 -29.01 -6.23
CA ARG A 355 3.34 -28.71 -6.63
C ARG A 355 3.84 -27.31 -6.28
N VAL A 356 3.16 -26.58 -5.39
CA VAL A 356 3.56 -25.25 -4.88
C VAL A 356 3.69 -25.30 -3.36
N TYR A 357 4.93 -25.17 -2.86
CA TYR A 357 5.24 -25.25 -1.43
C TYR A 357 5.88 -23.97 -0.91
N VAL A 358 5.65 -23.68 0.38
CA VAL A 358 6.23 -22.54 1.12
C VAL A 358 7.03 -23.06 2.30
N PHE A 359 8.21 -22.48 2.56
CA PHE A 359 9.01 -22.83 3.73
C PHE A 359 8.34 -22.39 5.03
N ASP A 360 8.35 -23.27 6.05
CA ASP A 360 7.73 -22.94 7.34
C ASP A 360 8.42 -21.77 8.07
N SER A 361 9.70 -21.52 7.76
CA SER A 361 10.48 -20.38 8.23
C SER A 361 9.85 -19.03 7.88
N CYS A 362 9.04 -18.97 6.80
CA CYS A 362 8.34 -17.75 6.37
C CYS A 362 7.26 -17.31 7.37
N PHE A 363 6.85 -18.20 8.28
CA PHE A 363 5.78 -17.98 9.26
C PHE A 363 6.32 -17.76 10.69
N SER A 364 7.64 -17.69 10.87
CA SER A 364 8.28 -17.51 12.18
C SER A 364 9.06 -16.19 12.28
N THR A 365 9.15 -15.65 13.49
CA THR A 365 10.05 -14.54 13.86
C THR A 365 11.39 -15.02 14.43
N ASP A 366 11.57 -16.32 14.61
CA ASP A 366 12.73 -16.89 15.27
C ASP A 366 14.01 -16.71 14.44
N ILE A 367 15.11 -16.41 15.12
CA ILE A 367 16.43 -16.24 14.52
C ILE A 367 17.14 -17.61 14.56
N LEU A 368 17.33 -18.22 13.40
CA LEU A 368 18.21 -19.38 13.27
C LEU A 368 19.66 -18.89 13.15
N GLU A 369 20.58 -19.48 13.92
CA GLU A 369 22.03 -19.20 13.79
C GLU A 369 22.58 -19.79 12.47
N GLU A 370 23.65 -19.22 11.91
CA GLU A 370 24.21 -19.59 10.58
C GLU A 370 24.45 -21.13 10.43
N GLY A 371 24.90 -21.80 11.49
CA GLY A 371 25.11 -23.26 11.48
C GLY A 371 23.80 -24.07 11.52
N GLU A 372 22.77 -23.57 12.18
CA GLU A 372 21.47 -24.23 12.30
C GLU A 372 20.62 -24.03 11.04
N PHE A 373 20.75 -22.88 10.38
CA PHE A 373 20.04 -22.58 9.13
C PHE A 373 20.51 -23.48 7.97
N LYS A 374 21.83 -23.71 7.84
CA LYS A 374 22.36 -24.68 6.86
C LYS A 374 21.83 -26.09 7.12
N SER A 375 21.86 -26.55 8.38
CA SER A 375 21.30 -27.87 8.73
C SER A 375 19.80 -27.98 8.50
N TYR A 376 19.05 -26.89 8.69
CA TYR A 376 17.62 -26.80 8.38
C TYR A 376 17.37 -27.00 6.88
N MET A 377 18.11 -26.25 6.03
CA MET A 377 17.95 -26.30 4.58
C MET A 377 18.37 -27.65 3.99
N ASP A 378 19.53 -28.17 4.39
CA ASP A 378 20.04 -29.47 3.93
C ASP A 378 19.05 -30.60 4.26
N GLY A 379 18.42 -30.53 5.44
CA GLY A 379 17.39 -31.49 5.85
C GLY A 379 16.14 -31.46 4.96
N ILE A 380 15.76 -30.30 4.42
CA ILE A 380 14.61 -30.16 3.51
C ILE A 380 14.98 -30.61 2.10
N VAL A 381 16.17 -30.24 1.60
CA VAL A 381 16.63 -30.62 0.25
C VAL A 381 16.73 -32.15 0.12
N VAL A 382 17.31 -32.82 1.12
CA VAL A 382 17.38 -34.30 1.14
C VAL A 382 15.99 -34.91 1.11
N GLN A 383 15.04 -34.35 1.85
CA GLN A 383 13.65 -34.81 1.81
C GLN A 383 13.03 -34.57 0.43
N LEU A 384 13.22 -33.40 -0.18
CA LEU A 384 12.68 -33.08 -1.50
C LEU A 384 13.20 -34.02 -2.59
N GLN A 385 14.50 -34.29 -2.61
CA GLN A 385 15.12 -35.25 -3.55
C GLN A 385 14.57 -36.67 -3.35
N VAL A 386 14.29 -37.07 -2.11
CA VAL A 386 13.66 -38.38 -1.81
C VAL A 386 12.19 -38.38 -2.21
N TYR A 387 11.48 -37.29 -1.96
CA TYR A 387 10.04 -37.15 -2.20
C TYR A 387 9.71 -37.02 -3.69
N PHE A 388 10.59 -36.37 -4.46
CA PHE A 388 10.45 -36.05 -5.88
C PHE A 388 11.76 -36.31 -6.65
N PRO A 389 12.14 -37.58 -6.88
CA PRO A 389 13.46 -37.95 -7.40
C PRO A 389 13.74 -37.51 -8.84
N ASP A 390 12.70 -37.36 -9.66
CA ASP A 390 12.80 -36.99 -11.09
C ASP A 390 12.28 -35.57 -11.37
N SER A 391 12.11 -34.76 -10.32
CA SER A 391 11.55 -33.41 -10.41
C SER A 391 12.65 -32.35 -10.41
N SER A 392 12.48 -31.31 -11.22
CA SER A 392 13.28 -30.09 -11.12
C SER A 392 12.59 -29.10 -10.18
N PHE A 393 13.40 -28.34 -9.43
CA PHE A 393 12.92 -27.38 -8.45
C PHE A 393 13.25 -25.95 -8.85
N MET A 394 12.25 -25.08 -8.77
CA MET A 394 12.42 -23.64 -8.88
C MET A 394 12.08 -22.99 -7.55
N VAL A 395 12.97 -22.13 -7.05
CA VAL A 395 12.81 -21.42 -5.78
C VAL A 395 12.63 -19.95 -6.06
N PHE A 396 11.49 -19.41 -5.66
CA PHE A 396 11.26 -17.97 -5.60
C PHE A 396 11.60 -17.44 -4.22
N ASN A 397 12.60 -16.58 -4.15
CA ASN A 397 13.07 -16.00 -2.90
C ASN A 397 12.78 -14.50 -2.85
N PHE A 398 11.98 -14.08 -1.87
CA PHE A 398 11.68 -12.68 -1.60
C PHE A 398 12.66 -12.13 -0.56
N ARG A 399 13.75 -11.50 -1.02
CA ARG A 399 14.90 -11.08 -0.21
C ARG A 399 14.93 -9.59 0.14
N GLU A 400 15.67 -9.21 1.19
CA GLU A 400 16.09 -7.83 1.46
C GLU A 400 17.19 -7.36 0.48
N GLU A 401 17.56 -6.07 0.49
CA GLU A 401 18.42 -5.46 -0.55
C GLU A 401 19.83 -6.07 -0.66
N GLU A 402 20.34 -6.71 0.40
CA GLU A 402 21.64 -7.40 0.44
C GLU A 402 21.64 -8.80 -0.19
N LYS A 403 22.81 -9.46 -0.25
CA LYS A 403 22.96 -10.83 -0.79
C LYS A 403 22.26 -11.83 0.14
N SER A 404 21.40 -12.67 -0.44
CA SER A 404 20.60 -13.64 0.31
C SER A 404 21.39 -14.92 0.63
N GLU A 405 21.44 -15.27 1.92
CA GLU A 405 22.11 -16.49 2.41
C GLU A 405 21.44 -17.77 1.86
N ILE A 406 20.11 -17.75 1.68
CA ILE A 406 19.38 -18.91 1.11
C ILE A 406 19.71 -19.13 -0.37
N SER A 407 19.98 -18.05 -1.13
CA SER A 407 20.38 -18.17 -2.54
C SER A 407 21.74 -18.84 -2.68
N TYR A 408 22.67 -18.56 -1.77
CA TYR A 408 23.97 -19.25 -1.72
C TYR A 408 23.79 -20.73 -1.36
N LEU A 409 23.06 -21.04 -0.28
CA LEU A 409 22.88 -22.41 0.21
C LEU A 409 22.15 -23.32 -0.79
N LEU A 410 21.10 -22.83 -1.43
CA LEU A 410 20.32 -23.64 -2.38
C LEU A 410 21.01 -23.78 -3.76
N SER A 411 21.93 -22.88 -4.10
CA SER A 411 22.72 -22.99 -5.34
C SER A 411 23.66 -24.20 -5.32
N GLU A 412 24.06 -24.67 -4.12
CA GLU A 412 24.87 -25.89 -3.95
C GLU A 412 24.09 -27.17 -4.33
N HIS A 413 22.76 -27.10 -4.49
CA HIS A 413 21.85 -28.25 -4.61
C HIS A 413 21.14 -28.38 -5.98
N ASP A 414 21.68 -27.78 -7.05
CA ASP A 414 21.15 -27.82 -8.43
C ASP A 414 19.68 -27.33 -8.56
N MET A 415 19.30 -26.35 -7.73
CA MET A 415 17.97 -25.74 -7.75
C MET A 415 18.02 -24.39 -8.47
N THR A 416 17.03 -24.11 -9.32
CA THR A 416 16.93 -22.82 -10.01
C THR A 416 16.37 -21.77 -9.07
N ILE A 417 17.11 -20.71 -8.76
CA ILE A 417 16.70 -19.69 -7.79
C ILE A 417 16.43 -18.38 -8.51
N MET A 418 15.28 -17.77 -8.21
CA MET A 418 14.86 -16.47 -8.72
C MET A 418 14.62 -15.52 -7.55
N ASP A 419 15.49 -14.51 -7.45
CA ASP A 419 15.47 -13.52 -6.37
C ASP A 419 14.59 -12.32 -6.71
N TYR A 420 13.75 -11.93 -5.76
CA TYR A 420 12.85 -10.77 -5.83
C TYR A 420 13.11 -9.85 -4.64
N PRO A 421 13.50 -8.59 -4.85
CA PRO A 421 13.73 -7.65 -3.75
C PRO A 421 12.39 -7.24 -3.10
N ARG A 422 12.30 -7.37 -1.77
CA ARG A 422 11.10 -7.02 -0.98
C ARG A 422 10.89 -5.53 -0.86
N GLN A 423 11.97 -4.76 -0.80
CA GLN A 423 11.90 -3.31 -0.74
C GLN A 423 12.27 -2.76 -2.11
N TYR A 424 11.36 -1.96 -2.65
CA TYR A 424 11.58 -1.21 -3.87
C TYR A 424 11.13 0.23 -3.62
N GLY A 425 12.03 1.05 -3.05
CA GLY A 425 11.79 2.47 -2.78
C GLY A 425 10.46 2.78 -2.09
N GLY A 426 10.11 2.03 -1.04
CA GLY A 426 8.91 2.25 -0.20
C GLY A 426 7.61 1.58 -0.68
N CYS A 427 7.61 0.84 -1.80
CA CYS A 427 6.40 0.19 -2.33
C CYS A 427 5.87 -0.96 -1.44
N PRO A 428 4.55 -1.04 -1.17
CA PRO A 428 3.93 -2.14 -0.41
C PRO A 428 3.76 -3.44 -1.21
N VAL A 429 3.86 -3.40 -2.55
CA VAL A 429 3.88 -4.59 -3.43
C VAL A 429 5.01 -4.47 -4.46
N LEU A 430 5.36 -5.58 -5.11
CA LEU A 430 6.34 -5.59 -6.20
C LEU A 430 5.82 -4.82 -7.42
N PRO A 431 6.69 -4.21 -8.24
CA PRO A 431 6.31 -3.58 -9.50
C PRO A 431 5.56 -4.55 -10.43
N LEU A 432 4.57 -4.06 -11.19
CA LEU A 432 3.71 -4.87 -12.06
C LEU A 432 4.51 -5.68 -13.09
N GLY A 433 5.62 -5.13 -13.59
CA GLY A 433 6.55 -5.85 -14.46
C GLY A 433 7.21 -7.07 -13.79
N MET A 434 7.59 -6.97 -12.51
CA MET A 434 8.15 -8.10 -11.74
C MET A 434 7.07 -9.13 -11.39
N ILE A 435 5.86 -8.66 -11.09
CA ILE A 435 4.69 -9.53 -10.87
C ILE A 435 4.42 -10.37 -12.13
N ASN A 436 4.37 -9.74 -13.30
CA ASN A 436 4.16 -10.45 -14.56
C ASN A 436 5.28 -11.47 -14.84
N HIS A 437 6.53 -11.09 -14.62
CA HIS A 437 7.68 -12.00 -14.78
C HIS A 437 7.53 -13.24 -13.88
N PHE A 438 7.19 -13.05 -12.61
CA PHE A 438 6.93 -14.14 -11.66
C PHE A 438 5.79 -15.05 -12.12
N LEU A 439 4.65 -14.48 -12.53
CA LEU A 439 3.48 -15.26 -12.94
C LEU A 439 3.76 -16.09 -14.20
N LYS A 440 4.37 -15.48 -15.23
CA LYS A 440 4.75 -16.17 -16.47
C LYS A 440 5.78 -17.27 -16.21
N SER A 441 6.79 -16.99 -15.38
CA SER A 441 7.81 -17.98 -15.03
C SER A 441 7.22 -19.16 -14.25
N SER A 442 6.33 -18.88 -13.29
CA SER A 442 5.65 -19.91 -12.49
C SER A 442 4.76 -20.80 -13.36
N GLU A 443 3.94 -20.22 -14.23
CA GLU A 443 3.04 -20.98 -15.09
C GLU A 443 3.80 -21.76 -16.16
N GLY A 444 4.82 -21.14 -16.76
CA GLY A 444 5.71 -21.80 -17.71
C GLY A 444 6.36 -23.03 -17.08
N TRP A 445 6.94 -22.88 -15.88
CA TRP A 445 7.61 -23.98 -15.16
C TRP A 445 6.66 -25.14 -14.81
N LEU A 446 5.46 -24.83 -14.32
CA LEU A 446 4.48 -25.84 -13.87
C LEU A 446 3.75 -26.53 -15.03
N SER A 447 3.82 -25.96 -16.24
CA SER A 447 3.12 -26.44 -17.45
C SER A 447 4.05 -27.11 -18.47
N LEU A 448 5.34 -27.27 -18.17
CA LEU A 448 6.29 -28.02 -19.02
C LEU A 448 5.85 -29.48 -19.16
N GLU A 449 5.46 -29.86 -20.37
CA GLU A 449 4.98 -31.21 -20.67
C GLU A 449 6.05 -32.26 -20.38
N GLY A 450 5.65 -33.32 -19.65
CA GLY A 450 6.51 -34.45 -19.33
C GLY A 450 7.38 -34.30 -18.07
N GLN A 451 7.33 -33.16 -17.37
CA GLN A 451 8.11 -32.91 -16.14
C GLN A 451 7.21 -32.73 -14.91
N GLN A 452 7.62 -33.31 -13.77
CA GLN A 452 6.95 -33.13 -12.46
C GLN A 452 7.56 -31.96 -11.68
N ASN A 453 7.68 -30.80 -12.34
CA ASN A 453 8.34 -29.64 -11.78
C ASN A 453 7.64 -29.12 -10.53
N VAL A 454 8.44 -28.76 -9.52
CA VAL A 454 7.98 -28.27 -8.21
C VAL A 454 8.42 -26.83 -8.02
N LEU A 455 7.52 -26.02 -7.48
CA LEU A 455 7.77 -24.65 -7.08
C LEU A 455 7.92 -24.54 -5.56
N LEU A 456 9.00 -23.91 -5.12
CA LEU A 456 9.23 -23.58 -3.72
C LEU A 456 9.24 -22.06 -3.57
N MET A 457 8.62 -21.55 -2.53
CA MET A 457 8.61 -20.11 -2.23
C MET A 457 9.13 -19.84 -0.84
N HIS A 458 10.02 -18.86 -0.74
CA HIS A 458 10.65 -18.41 0.48
C HIS A 458 10.59 -16.88 0.58
N CYS A 459 10.47 -16.35 1.79
CA CYS A 459 10.70 -14.94 2.06
C CYS A 459 11.57 -14.75 3.30
N GLU A 460 12.46 -13.77 3.24
CA GLU A 460 13.23 -13.33 4.40
C GLU A 460 12.35 -12.51 5.37
N ARG A 461 12.88 -12.18 6.57
CA ARG A 461 12.15 -11.58 7.69
C ARG A 461 11.35 -10.34 7.30
N GLY A 462 10.03 -10.38 7.45
CA GLY A 462 9.15 -9.27 7.04
C GLY A 462 8.58 -9.38 5.63
N GLY A 463 8.92 -10.44 4.90
CA GLY A 463 8.47 -10.66 3.52
C GLY A 463 7.13 -11.35 3.35
N TRP A 464 6.54 -11.86 4.44
CA TRP A 464 5.28 -12.59 4.40
C TRP A 464 4.15 -11.85 3.66
N PRO A 465 3.91 -10.52 3.86
CA PRO A 465 2.84 -9.82 3.16
C PRO A 465 3.01 -9.83 1.63
N ILE A 466 4.23 -9.70 1.13
CA ILE A 466 4.54 -9.74 -0.30
C ILE A 466 4.41 -11.17 -0.82
N LEU A 467 4.95 -12.16 -0.10
CA LEU A 467 4.83 -13.56 -0.48
C LEU A 467 3.36 -14.00 -0.56
N ALA A 468 2.54 -13.60 0.42
CA ALA A 468 1.11 -13.88 0.46
C ALA A 468 0.37 -13.29 -0.75
N PHE A 469 0.69 -12.04 -1.11
CA PHE A 469 0.17 -11.40 -2.32
C PHE A 469 0.57 -12.14 -3.60
N MET A 470 1.84 -12.52 -3.73
CA MET A 470 2.34 -13.21 -4.93
C MET A 470 1.74 -14.61 -5.08
N LEU A 471 1.55 -15.34 -3.98
CA LEU A 471 0.81 -16.61 -3.93
C LEU A 471 -0.64 -16.43 -4.39
N ALA A 472 -1.35 -15.45 -3.84
CA ALA A 472 -2.73 -15.16 -4.25
C ALA A 472 -2.82 -14.80 -5.74
N GLY A 473 -1.87 -14.00 -6.23
CA GLY A 473 -1.73 -13.64 -7.64
C GLY A 473 -1.53 -14.87 -8.53
N LEU A 474 -0.66 -15.81 -8.15
CA LEU A 474 -0.45 -17.06 -8.89
C LEU A 474 -1.72 -17.90 -8.94
N LEU A 475 -2.41 -18.08 -7.81
CA LEU A 475 -3.63 -18.88 -7.73
C LEU A 475 -4.76 -18.33 -8.64
N LEU A 476 -4.91 -17.00 -8.70
CA LEU A 476 -5.83 -16.31 -9.61
C LEU A 476 -5.37 -16.37 -11.06
N TYR A 477 -4.07 -16.25 -11.31
CA TYR A 477 -3.48 -16.34 -12.65
C TYR A 477 -3.68 -17.73 -13.27
N ARG A 478 -3.60 -18.79 -12.46
CA ARG A 478 -3.88 -20.18 -12.88
C ARG A 478 -5.36 -20.54 -12.90
N LYS A 479 -6.25 -19.61 -12.53
CA LYS A 479 -7.72 -19.81 -12.41
C LYS A 479 -8.10 -20.96 -11.46
N GLN A 480 -7.25 -21.26 -10.47
CA GLN A 480 -7.53 -22.28 -9.45
C GLN A 480 -8.57 -21.78 -8.42
N TYR A 481 -8.61 -20.47 -8.22
CA TYR A 481 -9.54 -19.78 -7.32
C TYR A 481 -10.19 -18.58 -8.02
N THR A 482 -11.34 -18.14 -7.50
CA THR A 482 -12.08 -16.96 -7.97
C THR A 482 -12.36 -16.01 -6.82
N GLY A 483 -12.36 -14.72 -7.11
CA GLY A 483 -12.52 -13.65 -6.10
C GLY A 483 -11.20 -13.27 -5.45
N GLU A 484 -10.76 -12.04 -5.69
CA GLU A 484 -9.45 -11.51 -5.30
C GLU A 484 -9.32 -11.45 -3.77
N LEU A 485 -10.32 -10.88 -3.09
CA LEU A 485 -10.33 -10.74 -1.63
C LEU A 485 -10.32 -12.10 -0.93
N LYS A 486 -11.20 -13.01 -1.35
CA LYS A 486 -11.30 -14.37 -0.76
C LYS A 486 -9.99 -15.14 -0.92
N THR A 487 -9.34 -15.01 -2.07
CA THR A 487 -8.07 -15.70 -2.35
C THR A 487 -6.94 -15.12 -1.49
N LEU A 488 -6.83 -13.79 -1.41
CA LEU A 488 -5.81 -13.13 -0.58
C LEU A 488 -5.98 -13.47 0.91
N GLU A 489 -7.21 -13.48 1.42
CA GLU A 489 -7.50 -13.85 2.81
C GLU A 489 -7.21 -15.33 3.10
N MET A 490 -7.45 -16.24 2.16
CA MET A 490 -7.10 -17.65 2.30
C MET A 490 -5.58 -17.84 2.48
N VAL A 491 -4.78 -17.07 1.75
CA VAL A 491 -3.31 -17.13 1.87
C VAL A 491 -2.86 -16.49 3.18
N TYR A 492 -3.40 -15.32 3.55
CA TYR A 492 -3.04 -14.69 4.83
C TYR A 492 -3.37 -15.56 6.05
N LYS A 493 -4.43 -16.38 5.98
CA LYS A 493 -4.80 -17.34 7.04
C LYS A 493 -3.78 -18.47 7.26
N GLN A 494 -2.76 -18.60 6.39
CA GLN A 494 -1.68 -19.57 6.60
C GLN A 494 -0.66 -19.13 7.65
N ALA A 495 -0.68 -17.85 8.06
CA ALA A 495 0.20 -17.30 9.10
C ALA A 495 -0.61 -16.62 10.22
N PRO A 496 -0.04 -16.49 11.43
CA PRO A 496 -0.64 -15.68 12.50
C PRO A 496 -0.88 -14.23 12.06
N ILE A 497 -2.02 -13.63 12.45
CA ILE A 497 -2.36 -12.26 12.05
C ILE A 497 -1.47 -11.22 12.77
N GLU A 498 -0.97 -11.56 13.95
CA GLU A 498 -0.03 -10.77 14.72
C GLU A 498 1.30 -10.60 13.97
N LEU A 499 1.70 -11.63 13.21
CA LEU A 499 2.87 -11.56 12.34
C LEU A 499 2.63 -10.51 11.24
N LEU A 500 1.43 -10.44 10.67
CA LEU A 500 1.10 -9.43 9.65
C LEU A 500 1.17 -7.99 10.21
N HIS A 501 0.69 -7.76 11.44
CA HIS A 501 0.76 -6.44 12.09
C HIS A 501 2.19 -6.05 12.47
N LEU A 502 3.01 -7.02 12.90
CA LEU A 502 4.41 -6.78 13.24
C LEU A 502 5.26 -6.45 12.00
N LEU A 503 4.98 -7.11 10.88
CA LEU A 503 5.80 -7.03 9.67
C LEU A 503 5.40 -5.88 8.73
N SER A 504 4.21 -5.28 8.89
CA SER A 504 3.74 -4.17 8.05
C SER A 504 3.07 -3.07 8.87
N PRO A 505 3.68 -1.86 8.99
CA PRO A 505 3.11 -0.75 9.76
C PRO A 505 1.73 -0.30 9.26
N LEU A 506 1.53 -0.26 7.93
CA LEU A 506 0.25 0.00 7.29
C LEU A 506 -0.41 -1.32 6.88
N ASN A 507 -1.74 -1.36 6.81
CA ASN A 507 -2.47 -2.46 6.20
C ASN A 507 -2.30 -2.42 4.67
N PRO A 508 -1.57 -3.37 4.05
CA PRO A 508 -1.29 -3.33 2.61
C PRO A 508 -2.40 -3.94 1.76
N LYS A 509 -3.46 -4.50 2.38
CA LYS A 509 -4.54 -5.22 1.69
C LYS A 509 -5.23 -4.38 0.59
N PRO A 510 -5.55 -3.08 0.78
CA PRO A 510 -6.20 -2.29 -0.27
C PRO A 510 -5.36 -2.19 -1.56
N SER A 511 -4.08 -1.84 -1.45
CA SER A 511 -3.17 -1.83 -2.61
C SER A 511 -2.95 -3.22 -3.22
N GLN A 512 -2.82 -4.27 -2.40
CA GLN A 512 -2.74 -5.65 -2.88
C GLN A 512 -3.99 -6.07 -3.66
N LEU A 513 -5.19 -5.74 -3.15
CA LEU A 513 -6.46 -6.06 -3.79
C LEU A 513 -6.58 -5.37 -5.15
N ARG A 514 -6.18 -4.09 -5.25
CA ARG A 514 -6.13 -3.35 -6.52
C ARG A 514 -5.25 -4.05 -7.55
N TYR A 515 -4.06 -4.49 -7.15
CA TYR A 515 -3.15 -5.20 -8.08
C TYR A 515 -3.62 -6.63 -8.39
N LEU A 516 -4.29 -7.33 -7.48
CA LEU A 516 -4.95 -8.60 -7.79
C LEU A 516 -6.08 -8.42 -8.82
N GLN A 517 -6.83 -7.33 -8.74
CA GLN A 517 -7.84 -6.99 -9.75
C GLN A 517 -7.19 -6.72 -11.12
N TYR A 518 -6.01 -6.09 -11.16
CA TYR A 518 -5.22 -5.94 -12.39
C TYR A 518 -4.85 -7.30 -13.01
N ILE A 519 -4.46 -8.29 -12.19
CA ILE A 519 -4.15 -9.67 -12.63
C ILE A 519 -5.40 -10.41 -13.12
N SER A 520 -6.52 -10.30 -12.41
CA SER A 520 -7.78 -10.97 -12.78
C SER A 520 -8.35 -10.45 -14.10
N ARG A 521 -8.20 -9.16 -14.39
CA ARG A 521 -8.73 -8.49 -15.59
C ARG A 521 -7.89 -8.71 -16.86
N ARG A 522 -6.78 -9.46 -16.78
CA ARG A 522 -5.83 -9.70 -17.90
C ARG A 522 -6.44 -10.29 -19.19
N ASN A 523 -7.62 -10.90 -19.15
CA ASN A 523 -8.22 -11.59 -20.31
C ASN A 523 -8.91 -10.63 -21.30
N LEU A 524 -8.70 -9.32 -21.19
CA LEU A 524 -9.30 -8.31 -22.07
C LEU A 524 -8.39 -7.91 -23.24
N ASP A 525 -7.07 -8.11 -23.16
CA ASP A 525 -6.09 -7.73 -24.20
C ASP A 525 -4.94 -8.76 -24.35
N SER A 526 -4.32 -8.85 -25.54
CA SER A 526 -3.30 -9.86 -25.88
C SER A 526 -1.91 -9.60 -25.27
N ASP A 527 -1.60 -8.36 -24.87
CA ASP A 527 -0.30 -7.94 -24.33
C ASP A 527 -0.43 -7.39 -22.90
N TRP A 528 -0.54 -8.30 -21.90
CA TRP A 528 -0.58 -7.94 -20.48
C TRP A 528 0.79 -8.11 -19.78
N PRO A 529 1.20 -7.16 -18.92
CA PRO A 529 0.54 -5.89 -18.61
C PRO A 529 0.69 -4.88 -19.77
N PRO A 530 -0.23 -3.90 -19.88
CA PRO A 530 -0.09 -2.83 -20.87
C PRO A 530 1.21 -2.05 -20.68
N SER A 531 1.68 -1.38 -21.74
CA SER A 531 2.85 -0.50 -21.66
C SER A 531 2.59 0.65 -20.70
N ASP A 532 3.57 0.96 -19.83
CA ASP A 532 3.46 2.05 -18.87
C ASP A 532 3.19 3.40 -19.57
N THR A 533 1.99 3.95 -19.37
CA THR A 533 1.59 5.26 -19.91
C THR A 533 2.07 6.38 -18.98
N PRO A 534 2.84 7.37 -19.45
CA PRO A 534 3.17 8.53 -18.64
C PRO A 534 1.95 9.41 -18.45
N LEU A 535 1.67 9.79 -17.20
CA LEU A 535 0.58 10.69 -16.82
C LEU A 535 1.13 11.82 -15.94
N ILE A 536 0.51 12.99 -16.00
CA ILE A 536 0.80 14.05 -15.03
C ILE A 536 -0.20 13.90 -13.88
N LEU A 537 0.30 13.70 -12.66
CA LEU A 537 -0.50 13.72 -11.45
C LEU A 537 -0.62 15.19 -10.99
N ASP A 538 -1.77 15.80 -11.25
CA ASP A 538 -1.96 17.24 -11.06
C ASP A 538 -2.29 17.59 -9.63
N ILE A 539 -3.38 17.02 -9.10
CA ILE A 539 -3.98 17.45 -7.83
C ILE A 539 -4.45 16.23 -7.06
N LEU A 540 -4.20 16.25 -5.75
CA LEU A 540 -4.90 15.41 -4.79
C LEU A 540 -5.99 16.23 -4.11
N ILE A 541 -7.24 15.77 -4.24
CA ILE A 541 -8.39 16.35 -3.56
C ILE A 541 -8.82 15.43 -2.43
N LEU A 542 -8.82 15.96 -1.21
CA LEU A 542 -9.32 15.29 -0.02
C LEU A 542 -10.70 15.86 0.33
N ARG A 543 -11.69 14.97 0.42
CA ARG A 543 -13.04 15.30 0.91
C ARG A 543 -13.24 14.70 2.28
N SER A 544 -13.87 15.46 3.17
CA SER A 544 -14.16 15.05 4.56
C SER A 544 -12.88 14.66 5.32
N VAL A 545 -11.90 15.58 5.34
CA VAL A 545 -10.59 15.40 5.98
C VAL A 545 -10.75 15.09 7.48
N PRO A 546 -10.10 14.04 8.03
CA PRO A 546 -10.20 13.71 9.44
C PRO A 546 -9.53 14.76 10.34
N LEU A 547 -10.12 15.04 11.51
CA LEU A 547 -9.43 15.72 12.61
C LEU A 547 -8.61 14.69 13.39
N ILE A 548 -7.30 14.86 13.40
CA ILE A 548 -6.37 13.87 13.96
C ILE A 548 -6.17 14.17 15.44
N ASN A 549 -6.26 13.16 16.30
CA ASN A 549 -5.95 13.24 17.74
C ASN A 549 -6.71 14.32 18.57
N GLY A 550 -7.85 14.82 18.09
CA GLY A 550 -8.58 15.90 18.79
C GLY A 550 -7.95 17.29 18.63
N GLU A 551 -6.97 17.43 17.74
CA GLU A 551 -6.42 18.72 17.32
C GLU A 551 -7.47 19.56 16.59
N ARG A 552 -7.39 20.88 16.74
CA ARG A 552 -8.33 21.82 16.09
C ARG A 552 -8.09 21.97 14.58
N SER A 553 -7.03 21.35 14.05
CA SER A 553 -6.67 21.44 12.64
C SER A 553 -5.89 20.24 12.08
N CYS A 554 -6.04 19.98 10.77
CA CYS A 554 -5.25 19.02 9.99
C CYS A 554 -4.34 19.75 8.98
N MET A 555 -3.11 19.28 8.79
CA MET A 555 -2.13 19.83 7.86
C MET A 555 -1.56 18.73 6.97
N PRO A 556 -2.31 18.27 5.95
CA PRO A 556 -1.86 17.22 5.07
C PRO A 556 -0.76 17.70 4.12
N ILE A 557 0.30 16.90 4.03
CA ILE A 557 1.38 16.98 3.05
C ILE A 557 1.44 15.67 2.28
N VAL A 558 1.89 15.73 1.02
CA VAL A 558 1.91 14.58 0.12
C VAL A 558 3.34 14.24 -0.28
N ARG A 559 3.64 12.94 -0.41
CA ARG A 559 4.83 12.42 -1.09
C ARG A 559 4.42 11.47 -2.20
N VAL A 560 5.04 11.59 -3.36
CA VAL A 560 4.83 10.68 -4.50
C VAL A 560 6.15 9.99 -4.80
N TYR A 561 6.11 8.67 -4.88
CA TYR A 561 7.20 7.80 -5.27
C TYR A 561 6.83 7.10 -6.57
N GLY A 562 7.80 6.83 -7.42
CA GLY A 562 7.59 6.11 -8.66
C GLY A 562 8.89 5.89 -9.43
N GLN A 563 8.79 5.30 -10.60
CA GLN A 563 9.95 5.12 -11.47
C GLN A 563 10.31 6.44 -12.15
N ASP A 564 11.61 6.69 -12.26
CA ASP A 564 12.17 7.81 -13.00
C ASP A 564 12.16 7.48 -14.49
N PRO A 565 11.36 8.17 -15.35
CA PRO A 565 11.30 7.89 -16.78
C PRO A 565 12.68 8.03 -17.47
N SER A 566 13.66 8.67 -16.81
CA SER A 566 14.99 8.96 -17.33
C SER A 566 16.05 7.86 -17.21
N ALA A 567 15.80 6.81 -16.41
CA ALA A 567 16.82 5.82 -16.08
C ALA A 567 16.79 4.60 -17.01
N ILE A 568 17.73 4.52 -17.98
CA ILE A 568 17.83 3.39 -18.94
C ILE A 568 18.34 2.10 -18.26
N ALA A 569 18.99 2.18 -17.10
CA ALA A 569 19.69 1.04 -16.49
C ALA A 569 19.34 0.73 -15.02
N ASN A 570 18.59 1.58 -14.32
CA ASN A 570 18.21 1.34 -12.92
C ASN A 570 16.74 1.69 -12.71
N ARG A 571 15.90 0.66 -12.78
CA ARG A 571 14.53 0.70 -12.31
C ARG A 571 14.62 0.68 -10.77
N SER A 572 14.74 1.81 -10.10
CA SER A 572 14.50 1.90 -8.65
C SER A 572 13.51 3.04 -8.37
N SER A 573 12.53 2.78 -7.50
CA SER A 573 11.54 3.80 -7.11
C SER A 573 12.23 4.95 -6.35
N LYS A 574 11.96 6.19 -6.76
CA LYS A 574 12.48 7.42 -6.11
C LYS A 574 11.31 8.31 -5.71
N ILE A 575 11.55 9.24 -4.80
CA ILE A 575 10.60 10.33 -4.50
C ILE A 575 10.54 11.27 -5.71
N LEU A 576 9.41 11.31 -6.40
CA LEU A 576 9.10 12.19 -7.52
C LEU A 576 8.57 13.55 -7.06
N PHE A 577 7.83 13.57 -5.94
CA PHE A 577 7.26 14.79 -5.35
C PHE A 577 7.21 14.70 -3.83
N SER A 578 7.38 15.84 -3.15
CA SER A 578 7.05 16.01 -1.74
C SER A 578 6.55 17.43 -1.52
N THR A 579 5.43 17.61 -0.82
CA THR A 579 4.93 18.93 -0.44
C THR A 579 5.98 19.63 0.45
N PRO A 580 6.40 20.87 0.12
CA PRO A 580 7.32 21.63 0.95
C PRO A 580 6.69 21.97 2.32
N LYS A 581 7.37 21.65 3.42
CA LYS A 581 6.93 21.95 4.80
C LYS A 581 7.09 23.42 5.20
N THR A 582 6.72 24.35 4.32
CA THR A 582 6.76 25.78 4.62
C THR A 582 5.34 26.29 4.87
N ASN A 583 5.17 27.27 5.76
CA ASN A 583 3.85 27.84 6.11
C ASN A 583 3.03 28.34 4.90
N LYS A 584 3.69 28.64 3.76
CA LYS A 584 3.00 29.06 2.52
C LYS A 584 2.33 27.90 1.76
N HIS A 585 2.84 26.67 1.91
CA HIS A 585 2.42 25.50 1.12
C HIS A 585 1.63 24.47 1.94
N VAL A 586 1.73 24.52 3.27
CA VAL A 586 0.96 23.67 4.18
C VAL A 586 -0.34 24.38 4.53
N ARG A 587 -1.45 24.00 3.90
CA ARG A 587 -2.76 24.55 4.21
C ARG A 587 -3.31 23.90 5.47
N ARG A 588 -3.56 24.71 6.50
CA ARG A 588 -4.19 24.29 7.76
C ARG A 588 -5.70 24.26 7.58
N HIS A 589 -6.28 23.07 7.74
CA HIS A 589 -7.72 22.84 7.73
C HIS A 589 -8.25 22.88 9.16
N THR A 590 -9.33 23.62 9.45
CA THR A 590 -9.84 23.77 10.83
C THR A 590 -11.27 23.27 11.02
N LYS A 591 -11.61 22.94 12.27
CA LYS A 591 -12.94 22.42 12.66
C LYS A 591 -14.15 23.29 12.25
N ALA A 592 -13.96 24.60 12.01
CA ALA A 592 -15.03 25.48 11.56
C ALA A 592 -15.46 25.25 10.10
N GLU A 593 -14.67 24.48 9.34
CA GLU A 593 -14.87 24.24 7.91
C GLU A 593 -15.57 22.89 7.63
N GLU A 594 -16.00 22.15 8.68
CA GLU A 594 -16.55 20.78 8.64
C GLU A 594 -17.73 20.57 7.64
N HIS A 595 -18.48 21.61 7.28
CA HIS A 595 -19.68 21.48 6.45
C HIS A 595 -19.49 21.70 4.94
N THR A 596 -18.28 22.04 4.45
CA THR A 596 -18.07 22.30 3.01
C THR A 596 -16.64 22.09 2.50
N SER A 597 -15.75 21.51 3.31
CA SER A 597 -14.31 21.64 3.10
C SER A 597 -13.70 20.52 2.27
N MET A 598 -13.49 20.85 1.00
CA MET A 598 -12.63 20.12 0.09
C MET A 598 -11.21 20.71 0.19
N GLN A 599 -10.21 19.88 0.46
CA GLN A 599 -8.81 20.30 0.46
C GLN A 599 -8.13 19.85 -0.83
N LYS A 600 -7.64 20.83 -1.60
CA LYS A 600 -6.85 20.59 -2.81
C LYS A 600 -5.37 20.74 -2.48
N ILE A 601 -4.58 19.76 -2.91
CA ILE A 601 -3.12 19.74 -2.78
C ILE A 601 -2.55 19.62 -4.19
N ASP A 602 -1.90 20.68 -4.65
CA ASP A 602 -1.29 20.75 -5.97
C ASP A 602 0.03 19.98 -5.95
N ILE A 603 0.18 19.06 -6.91
CA ILE A 603 1.30 18.12 -7.01
C ILE A 603 2.08 18.35 -8.31
N SER A 604 1.37 18.36 -9.44
CA SER A 604 1.91 18.53 -10.80
C SER A 604 3.22 17.77 -11.06
N CYS A 605 3.19 16.44 -10.89
CA CYS A 605 4.36 15.59 -11.09
C CYS A 605 4.14 14.52 -12.16
N LEU A 606 5.14 14.29 -13.01
CA LEU A 606 5.11 13.23 -14.02
C LEU A 606 5.27 11.88 -13.32
N VAL A 607 4.34 10.96 -13.59
CA VAL A 607 4.33 9.62 -13.03
C VAL A 607 4.18 8.58 -14.14
N GLN A 608 4.87 7.45 -14.03
CA GLN A 608 4.85 6.38 -15.01
C GLN A 608 5.01 5.01 -14.33
N GLY A 609 4.22 4.03 -14.77
CA GLY A 609 4.23 2.68 -14.24
C GLY A 609 3.65 2.62 -12.83
N ASP A 610 4.32 1.93 -11.93
CA ASP A 610 3.89 1.77 -10.54
C ASP A 610 4.23 3.01 -9.69
N VAL A 611 3.21 3.61 -9.07
CA VAL A 611 3.28 4.88 -8.33
C VAL A 611 2.74 4.69 -6.92
N VAL A 612 3.42 5.29 -5.93
CA VAL A 612 2.98 5.33 -4.53
C VAL A 612 2.77 6.77 -4.11
N LEU A 613 1.58 7.12 -3.65
CA LEU A 613 1.24 8.41 -3.07
C LEU A 613 1.01 8.24 -1.57
N GLU A 614 1.77 8.95 -0.74
CA GLU A 614 1.60 9.01 0.71
C GLU A 614 1.03 10.37 1.11
N CYS A 615 -0.01 10.36 1.93
CA CYS A 615 -0.56 11.55 2.57
C CYS A 615 -0.26 11.49 4.07
N ILE A 616 0.34 12.55 4.59
CA ILE A 616 0.92 12.63 5.93
C ILE A 616 0.41 13.90 6.59
N HIS A 617 0.00 13.83 7.85
CA HIS A 617 -0.33 14.99 8.66
C HIS A 617 0.95 15.53 9.29
N LEU A 618 1.15 16.84 9.14
CA LEU A 618 2.23 17.57 9.79
C LEU A 618 1.69 18.19 11.08
N ASP A 619 2.37 17.98 12.21
CA ASP A 619 1.99 18.58 13.48
C ASP A 619 2.30 20.09 13.52
N ASP A 620 1.78 20.80 14.52
CA ASP A 620 1.92 22.27 14.68
C ASP A 620 3.38 22.75 14.75
N ASP A 621 4.32 21.88 15.13
CA ASP A 621 5.75 22.17 15.16
C ASP A 621 6.47 22.01 13.82
N LEU A 622 5.73 21.60 12.76
CA LEU A 622 6.24 21.37 11.41
C LEU A 622 7.33 20.30 11.29
N VAL A 623 7.59 19.53 12.34
CA VAL A 623 8.62 18.50 12.39
C VAL A 623 7.99 17.12 12.47
N HIS A 624 7.03 16.92 13.38
CA HIS A 624 6.42 15.62 13.57
C HIS A 624 5.46 15.28 12.43
N GLU A 625 5.69 14.11 11.84
CA GLU A 625 4.90 13.57 10.75
C GLU A 625 4.11 12.37 11.23
N LYS A 626 2.83 12.35 10.91
CA LYS A 626 1.96 11.22 11.18
C LYS A 626 1.33 10.74 9.88
N MET A 627 1.60 9.49 9.51
CA MET A 627 1.03 8.89 8.32
C MET A 627 -0.50 8.89 8.38
N MET A 628 -1.16 9.45 7.37
CA MET A 628 -2.63 9.40 7.26
C MET A 628 -3.05 8.18 6.44
N PHE A 629 -2.53 8.08 5.22
CA PHE A 629 -2.81 6.97 4.31
C PHE A 629 -1.82 6.91 3.14
N ARG A 630 -1.74 5.74 2.49
CA ARG A 630 -0.97 5.49 1.27
C ARG A 630 -1.89 4.96 0.18
N ILE A 631 -1.59 5.33 -1.07
CA ILE A 631 -2.25 4.84 -2.27
C ILE A 631 -1.16 4.30 -3.21
N MET A 632 -1.34 3.10 -3.76
CA MET A 632 -0.47 2.58 -4.81
C MET A 632 -1.28 2.19 -6.05
N PHE A 633 -0.90 2.68 -7.24
CA PHE A 633 -1.58 2.38 -8.49
C PHE A 633 -0.57 2.21 -9.63
N ASN A 634 -1.02 1.70 -10.77
CA ASN A 634 -0.21 1.64 -11.99
C ASN A 634 -0.85 2.54 -13.05
N THR A 635 -0.06 3.42 -13.68
CA THR A 635 -0.56 4.44 -14.62
C THR A 635 -1.19 3.84 -15.87
N ALA A 636 -0.74 2.67 -16.32
CA ALA A 636 -1.27 2.00 -17.53
C ALA A 636 -2.70 1.46 -17.35
N LEU A 637 -3.16 1.35 -16.09
CA LEU A 637 -4.46 0.77 -15.74
C LEU A 637 -5.44 1.82 -15.19
N ILE A 638 -5.09 3.09 -15.33
CA ILE A 638 -5.98 4.22 -15.07
C ILE A 638 -6.87 4.42 -16.31
N GLN A 639 -8.19 4.29 -16.13
CA GLN A 639 -9.16 4.35 -17.23
C GLN A 639 -9.78 5.73 -17.44
N SER A 640 -9.52 6.67 -16.52
CA SER A 640 -10.10 8.01 -16.49
C SER A 640 -9.11 9.00 -15.88
N ASN A 641 -9.25 10.27 -16.22
CA ASN A 641 -8.50 11.42 -15.72
C ASN A 641 -8.61 11.61 -14.19
N VAL A 642 -9.39 10.77 -13.50
CA VAL A 642 -9.55 10.80 -12.04
C VAL A 642 -9.54 9.39 -11.46
N LEU A 643 -8.68 9.15 -10.46
CA LEU A 643 -8.73 7.99 -9.59
C LEU A 643 -9.40 8.37 -8.27
N MET A 644 -10.66 7.95 -8.11
CA MET A 644 -11.44 8.17 -6.90
C MET A 644 -11.35 6.97 -5.96
N LEU A 645 -10.96 7.21 -4.71
CA LEU A 645 -10.73 6.16 -3.71
C LEU A 645 -11.45 6.49 -2.41
N SER A 646 -12.15 5.49 -1.87
CA SER A 646 -12.80 5.55 -0.57
C SER A 646 -11.84 5.15 0.57
N ARG A 647 -12.28 5.32 1.83
CA ARG A 647 -11.55 4.83 3.03
C ARG A 647 -11.26 3.32 3.05
N GLU A 648 -11.89 2.53 2.18
CA GLU A 648 -11.67 1.08 2.09
C GLU A 648 -10.59 0.72 1.05
N GLU A 649 -10.23 1.66 0.19
CA GLU A 649 -9.33 1.45 -0.95
C GLU A 649 -7.97 2.12 -0.76
N ILE A 650 -7.69 2.64 0.44
CA ILE A 650 -6.43 3.29 0.81
C ILE A 650 -5.74 2.53 1.95
N ASP A 651 -4.41 2.43 1.89
CA ASP A 651 -3.62 1.76 2.92
C ASP A 651 -3.49 2.69 4.14
N VAL A 652 -3.98 2.25 5.29
CA VAL A 652 -3.96 3.01 6.55
C VAL A 652 -3.29 2.20 7.64
N LEU A 653 -2.89 2.84 8.74
CA LEU A 653 -2.47 2.12 9.95
C LEU A 653 -3.63 1.21 10.41
N TRP A 654 -3.31 0.02 10.92
CA TRP A 654 -4.31 -1.00 11.27
C TRP A 654 -5.44 -0.48 12.17
N ASP A 655 -5.14 0.42 13.11
CA ASP A 655 -6.10 0.99 14.08
C ASP A 655 -6.67 2.36 13.67
N TYR A 656 -6.30 2.89 12.51
CA TYR A 656 -6.60 4.27 12.10
C TYR A 656 -7.85 4.39 11.21
N LYS A 657 -8.37 3.27 10.71
CA LYS A 657 -9.55 3.24 9.82
C LYS A 657 -10.82 3.84 10.47
N ASP A 658 -10.94 3.74 11.79
CA ASP A 658 -12.08 4.30 12.53
C ASP A 658 -11.97 5.81 12.76
N GLN A 659 -10.78 6.39 12.57
CA GLN A 659 -10.56 7.83 12.66
C GLN A 659 -10.89 8.56 11.35
N LEU A 660 -10.98 7.84 10.23
CA LEU A 660 -11.40 8.39 8.94
C LEU A 660 -12.93 8.43 8.82
N PRO A 661 -13.55 9.58 8.50
CA PRO A 661 -14.99 9.68 8.27
C PRO A 661 -15.48 8.67 7.23
N LYS A 662 -16.71 8.17 7.41
CA LYS A 662 -17.32 7.24 6.42
C LYS A 662 -17.44 7.86 5.02
N GLU A 663 -17.59 9.18 4.95
CA GLU A 663 -17.70 9.94 3.71
C GLU A 663 -16.34 10.37 3.12
N PHE A 664 -15.23 9.99 3.74
CA PHE A 664 -13.89 10.33 3.25
C PHE A 664 -13.65 9.80 1.83
N LYS A 665 -13.17 10.69 0.96
CA LYS A 665 -12.75 10.35 -0.40
C LYS A 665 -11.44 11.06 -0.74
N ALA A 666 -10.54 10.33 -1.39
CA ALA A 666 -9.36 10.85 -2.04
C ALA A 666 -9.56 10.77 -3.56
N GLU A 667 -9.50 11.92 -4.24
CA GLU A 667 -9.59 12.04 -5.70
C GLU A 667 -8.22 12.47 -6.22
N VAL A 668 -7.57 11.60 -6.99
CA VAL A 668 -6.30 11.91 -7.66
C VAL A 668 -6.61 12.27 -9.10
N LEU A 669 -6.34 13.51 -9.51
CA LEU A 669 -6.54 13.96 -10.88
C LEU A 669 -5.27 13.76 -11.71
N PHE A 670 -5.48 13.34 -12.94
CA PHE A 670 -4.46 13.14 -13.95
C PHE A 670 -4.80 13.93 -15.20
N SER A 671 -3.80 14.56 -15.81
CA SER A 671 -3.88 15.03 -17.19
C SER A 671 -3.06 14.11 -18.09
N ASP A 672 -3.57 13.92 -19.30
CA ASP A 672 -2.87 13.19 -20.34
C ASP A 672 -1.65 13.98 -20.75
N PHE A 673 -0.48 13.32 -20.69
CA PHE A 673 0.77 13.89 -21.20
C PHE A 673 0.64 14.30 -22.69
N ASN A 674 -0.21 13.61 -23.46
CA ASN A 674 -0.42 13.84 -24.89
C ASN A 674 -1.62 14.77 -25.23
N ALA A 675 -2.56 15.02 -24.30
CA ALA A 675 -3.77 15.80 -24.60
C ALA A 675 -3.59 17.32 -24.44
N ILE A 676 -2.39 17.78 -24.06
CA ILE A 676 -2.07 19.23 -23.99
C ILE A 676 -2.06 19.90 -25.39
N ASN A 677 -2.27 19.14 -26.48
CA ASN A 677 -2.36 19.69 -27.84
C ASN A 677 -3.77 20.02 -28.32
N GLU A 678 -4.84 19.60 -27.64
CA GLU A 678 -6.21 19.90 -28.08
C GLU A 678 -7.10 20.18 -26.87
N ASP A 679 -7.56 21.44 -26.78
CA ASP A 679 -8.58 21.96 -25.87
C ASP A 679 -8.18 22.24 -24.41
N GLU A 680 -7.68 23.45 -24.16
CA GLU A 680 -8.18 24.27 -23.04
C GLU A 680 -7.88 25.76 -23.30
N ASP A 681 -8.76 26.33 -24.14
CA ASP A 681 -9.04 27.76 -24.16
C ASP A 681 -10.14 28.02 -23.12
N GLN A 682 -9.98 29.09 -22.32
CA GLN A 682 -10.94 29.63 -21.33
C GLN A 682 -11.01 28.98 -19.94
N THR A 683 -10.26 29.52 -18.97
CA THR A 683 -10.79 30.46 -17.96
C THR A 683 -9.67 30.87 -17.00
N GLY A 684 -9.47 32.18 -16.87
CA GLY A 684 -8.23 32.76 -16.34
C GLY A 684 -8.16 32.98 -14.83
N GLU A 685 -6.90 33.11 -14.39
CA GLU A 685 -6.31 33.90 -13.28
C GLU A 685 -4.87 33.36 -13.13
N GLU A 686 -3.73 34.02 -13.34
CA GLU A 686 -3.33 35.41 -13.58
C GLU A 686 -2.30 35.43 -14.74
N VAL A 687 -2.50 36.35 -15.67
CA VAL A 687 -1.65 36.56 -16.85
C VAL A 687 -0.41 37.35 -16.45
N PHE A 688 0.76 36.72 -16.44
CA PHE A 688 1.97 37.42 -16.87
C PHE A 688 1.96 37.42 -18.40
N GLU A 689 2.09 38.60 -18.99
CA GLU A 689 2.12 38.81 -20.44
C GLU A 689 3.13 37.90 -21.14
N VAL A 690 2.65 36.90 -21.91
CA VAL A 690 3.50 36.11 -22.83
C VAL A 690 2.97 36.17 -24.27
N GLU A 691 2.26 37.24 -24.64
CA GLU A 691 1.92 37.50 -26.05
C GLU A 691 2.93 38.44 -26.76
N GLU A 692 3.91 39.04 -26.09
CA GLU A 692 4.86 39.97 -26.73
C GLU A 692 6.22 39.37 -27.17
N ILE A 693 6.50 38.09 -26.92
CA ILE A 693 7.81 37.47 -27.26
C ILE A 693 7.82 36.82 -28.66
N PHE A 694 6.68 36.68 -29.33
CA PHE A 694 6.60 36.04 -30.66
C PHE A 694 6.65 37.00 -31.86
N SER A 695 7.15 38.23 -31.68
CA SER A 695 7.55 39.07 -32.82
C SER A 695 9.00 38.76 -33.22
N ASN A 696 9.20 38.47 -34.50
CA ASN A 696 10.48 38.10 -35.15
C ASN A 696 11.57 39.20 -35.10
N VAL A 697 11.89 39.75 -33.94
CA VAL A 697 12.83 40.87 -33.79
C VAL A 697 13.98 40.47 -32.85
N ASP A 698 15.18 40.32 -33.43
CA ASP A 698 16.45 40.17 -32.69
C ASP A 698 16.73 41.42 -31.82
N GLY A 699 17.27 41.23 -30.61
CA GLY A 699 17.84 42.32 -29.80
C GLY A 699 16.88 42.97 -28.78
N LYS A 700 15.82 42.28 -28.37
CA LYS A 700 15.03 42.68 -27.19
C LYS A 700 15.81 42.38 -25.91
N VAL A 701 15.62 43.21 -24.89
CA VAL A 701 16.24 43.05 -23.57
C VAL A 701 15.12 42.82 -22.55
N ASP A 702 15.29 41.86 -21.66
CA ASP A 702 14.33 41.59 -20.57
C ASP A 702 14.39 42.66 -19.45
N SER A 703 13.57 42.51 -18.42
CA SER A 703 13.55 43.42 -17.26
C SER A 703 14.86 43.44 -16.47
N ASP A 704 15.69 42.41 -16.60
CA ASP A 704 16.95 42.23 -15.88
C ASP A 704 18.19 42.60 -16.73
N GLY A 705 17.99 43.07 -17.97
CA GLY A 705 19.09 43.51 -18.83
C GLY A 705 19.69 42.41 -19.71
N ASN A 706 19.10 41.21 -19.77
CA ASN A 706 19.57 40.09 -20.58
C ASN A 706 19.01 40.16 -22.01
N GLU A 707 19.82 39.80 -23.01
CA GLU A 707 19.39 39.75 -24.40
C GLU A 707 18.48 38.53 -24.67
N ILE A 708 17.36 38.76 -25.35
CA ILE A 708 16.46 37.71 -25.82
C ILE A 708 16.79 37.44 -27.30
N PHE A 709 17.35 36.27 -27.56
CA PHE A 709 17.74 35.82 -28.90
C PHE A 709 16.58 35.14 -29.63
N CYS A 710 16.47 35.36 -30.94
CA CYS A 710 15.59 34.55 -31.80
C CYS A 710 16.20 33.17 -32.06
N TYR A 711 15.37 32.13 -32.09
CA TYR A 711 15.82 30.75 -32.34
C TYR A 711 16.51 30.59 -33.69
N GLU A 712 15.94 31.15 -34.77
CA GLU A 712 16.53 31.05 -36.10
C GLU A 712 17.91 31.72 -36.16
N TYR A 713 18.09 32.80 -35.39
CA TYR A 713 19.40 33.43 -35.26
C TYR A 713 20.39 32.53 -34.52
N LEU A 714 20.03 31.94 -33.37
CA LEU A 714 20.91 30.99 -32.67
C LEU A 714 21.23 29.75 -33.51
N LYS A 715 20.26 29.25 -34.26
CA LYS A 715 20.43 28.14 -35.19
C LYS A 715 21.43 28.49 -36.30
N MET A 716 21.38 29.70 -36.87
CA MET A 716 22.39 30.18 -37.81
C MET A 716 23.76 30.36 -37.15
N ALA A 717 23.81 31.00 -35.98
CA ALA A 717 25.04 31.29 -35.24
C ALA A 717 25.80 30.00 -34.84
N THR A 718 25.07 28.91 -34.59
CA THR A 718 25.62 27.59 -34.22
C THR A 718 25.76 26.64 -35.40
N ASN A 719 25.61 27.12 -36.64
CA ASN A 719 25.64 26.30 -37.85
C ASN A 719 24.70 25.07 -37.74
N ASN A 720 23.43 25.31 -37.42
CA ASN A 720 22.40 24.30 -37.15
C ASN A 720 22.77 23.34 -35.99
N PHE A 721 23.37 23.86 -34.92
CA PHE A 721 23.79 23.09 -33.75
C PHE A 721 24.73 21.91 -34.08
N GLN A 722 25.59 22.06 -35.09
CA GLN A 722 26.52 21.00 -35.51
C GLN A 722 27.76 20.90 -34.61
N ASP A 723 28.31 22.03 -34.18
CA ASP A 723 29.56 22.10 -33.42
C ASP A 723 29.32 21.90 -31.92
N LYS A 724 29.11 20.65 -31.52
CA LYS A 724 28.85 20.28 -30.11
C LYS A 724 30.14 20.33 -29.28
N LEU A 725 30.13 21.14 -28.22
CA LEU A 725 31.23 21.29 -27.25
C LEU A 725 31.16 20.24 -26.13
N GLY A 726 29.95 19.85 -25.74
CA GLY A 726 29.74 18.86 -24.70
C GLY A 726 28.28 18.45 -24.55
N SER A 727 28.04 17.33 -23.86
CA SER A 727 26.71 16.93 -23.39
C SER A 727 26.78 16.33 -22.01
N GLY A 728 25.86 16.77 -21.15
CA GLY A 728 25.54 16.14 -19.88
C GLY A 728 24.15 15.50 -19.90
N GLY A 729 23.66 15.08 -18.73
CA GLY A 729 22.32 14.51 -18.59
C GLY A 729 21.17 15.51 -18.80
N SER A 730 21.43 16.81 -18.67
CA SER A 730 20.42 17.88 -18.64
C SER A 730 20.55 18.93 -19.75
N ALA A 731 21.61 18.88 -20.56
CA ALA A 731 21.85 19.85 -21.63
C ALA A 731 22.90 19.36 -22.65
N SER A 732 22.91 19.96 -23.83
CA SER A 732 24.10 20.02 -24.69
C SER A 732 24.51 21.45 -24.95
N VAL A 733 25.81 21.63 -25.07
CA VAL A 733 26.42 22.93 -25.33
C VAL A 733 26.99 22.92 -26.74
N PHE A 734 26.68 23.95 -27.51
CA PHE A 734 27.11 24.13 -28.89
C PHE A 734 27.95 25.38 -29.02
N LYS A 735 28.96 25.34 -29.88
CA LYS A 735 29.71 26.53 -30.27
C LYS A 735 28.86 27.38 -31.21
N GLY A 736 28.88 28.69 -31.01
CA GLY A 736 28.30 29.63 -31.95
C GLY A 736 29.15 30.88 -32.15
N VAL A 737 28.85 31.63 -33.20
CA VAL A 737 29.44 32.94 -33.49
C VAL A 737 28.32 33.93 -33.77
N LEU A 738 28.23 34.98 -32.96
CA LEU A 738 27.26 36.06 -33.14
C LEU A 738 27.65 36.99 -34.30
N LYS A 739 26.73 37.84 -34.79
CA LYS A 739 26.94 38.75 -35.94
C LYS A 739 28.12 39.71 -35.77
N ASP A 740 28.42 40.10 -34.53
CA ASP A 740 29.54 40.96 -34.17
C ASP A 740 30.90 40.22 -34.13
N GLY A 741 30.90 38.91 -34.37
CA GLY A 741 32.08 38.04 -34.30
C GLY A 741 32.34 37.45 -32.92
N THR A 742 31.51 37.75 -31.92
CA THR A 742 31.66 37.20 -30.57
C THR A 742 31.42 35.70 -30.58
N GLN A 743 32.38 34.93 -30.02
CA GLN A 743 32.25 33.48 -29.88
C GLN A 743 31.45 33.15 -28.61
N VAL A 744 30.43 32.31 -28.76
CA VAL A 744 29.50 31.96 -27.68
C VAL A 744 29.37 30.46 -27.51
N ALA A 745 29.00 30.06 -26.29
CA ALA A 745 28.54 28.72 -25.95
C ALA A 745 27.02 28.76 -25.76
N VAL A 746 26.29 28.05 -26.62
CA VAL A 746 24.83 27.94 -26.58
C VAL A 746 24.45 26.64 -25.89
N LYS A 747 24.05 26.73 -24.63
CA LYS A 747 23.53 25.61 -23.84
C LYS A 747 22.07 25.40 -24.20
N ARG A 748 21.78 24.37 -24.99
CA ARG A 748 20.42 23.87 -25.17
C ARG A 748 20.06 23.03 -23.97
N VAL A 749 19.18 23.55 -23.13
CA VAL A 749 18.63 22.83 -22.00
C VAL A 749 17.55 21.91 -22.55
N PHE A 750 17.80 20.61 -22.46
CA PHE A 750 16.83 19.60 -22.82
C PHE A 750 16.96 18.47 -21.82
N HIS A 751 15.82 17.97 -21.40
CA HIS A 751 15.75 16.81 -20.54
C HIS A 751 14.72 15.93 -21.20
N VAL A 752 15.18 14.83 -21.79
CA VAL A 752 14.34 13.92 -22.60
C VAL A 752 13.21 13.30 -21.75
N THR A 753 13.25 13.50 -20.44
CA THR A 753 12.61 12.68 -19.41
C THR A 753 12.09 13.47 -18.19
N LEU A 754 12.19 14.81 -18.21
CA LEU A 754 11.62 15.67 -17.17
C LEU A 754 10.72 16.72 -17.84
N GLY A 755 9.48 16.85 -17.36
CA GLY A 755 8.48 17.73 -17.94
C GLY A 755 8.86 19.22 -17.92
N GLU A 756 8.12 20.02 -18.71
CA GLU A 756 8.41 21.44 -18.95
C GLU A 756 8.65 22.26 -17.67
N GLN A 757 7.96 21.96 -16.57
CA GLN A 757 8.12 22.67 -15.30
C GLN A 757 9.52 22.51 -14.69
N MET A 758 10.15 21.34 -14.84
CA MET A 758 11.50 21.15 -14.30
C MET A 758 12.56 21.78 -15.20
N LEU A 759 12.37 21.67 -16.52
CA LEU A 759 13.17 22.43 -17.50
C LEU A 759 13.13 23.93 -17.21
N LYS A 760 11.92 24.45 -16.96
CA LYS A 760 11.72 25.83 -16.55
C LYS A 760 12.43 26.15 -15.23
N ARG A 761 12.45 25.25 -14.24
CA ARG A 761 13.18 25.49 -12.97
C ARG A 761 14.70 25.54 -13.13
N PHE A 762 15.29 24.65 -13.94
CA PHE A 762 16.73 24.70 -14.24
C PHE A 762 17.09 25.99 -14.97
N TYR A 763 16.27 26.36 -15.94
CA TYR A 763 16.37 27.61 -16.66
C TYR A 763 16.22 28.83 -15.72
N ASP A 764 15.13 28.90 -14.94
CA ASP A 764 14.83 30.01 -14.03
C ASP A 764 15.95 30.15 -12.99
N ALA A 765 16.48 29.04 -12.44
CA ALA A 765 17.57 29.07 -11.46
C ALA A 765 18.85 29.65 -12.07
N GLU A 766 19.24 29.17 -13.24
CA GLU A 766 20.47 29.59 -13.92
C GLU A 766 20.41 31.05 -14.41
N VAL A 767 19.28 31.45 -15.02
CA VAL A 767 19.07 32.84 -15.45
C VAL A 767 18.95 33.79 -14.26
N SER A 768 18.16 33.45 -13.24
CA SER A 768 17.98 34.33 -12.07
C SER A 768 19.25 34.48 -11.25
N ALA A 769 20.07 33.43 -11.14
CA ALA A 769 21.35 33.49 -10.43
C ALA A 769 22.37 34.37 -11.16
N LEU A 770 22.39 34.35 -12.50
CA LEU A 770 23.39 35.07 -13.28
C LEU A 770 22.96 36.45 -13.76
N ALA A 771 21.66 36.77 -13.75
CA ALA A 771 21.10 38.02 -14.27
C ALA A 771 21.84 39.30 -13.80
N ASN A 772 22.27 39.33 -12.53
CA ASN A 772 22.93 40.49 -11.93
C ASN A 772 24.34 40.19 -11.38
N VAL A 773 24.95 39.08 -11.80
CA VAL A 773 26.27 38.65 -11.34
C VAL A 773 27.34 39.10 -12.32
N LYS A 774 28.38 39.79 -11.80
CA LYS A 774 29.53 40.23 -12.61
C LYS A 774 30.82 40.00 -11.83
N HIS A 775 31.52 38.92 -12.16
CA HIS A 775 32.80 38.57 -11.57
C HIS A 775 33.71 37.93 -12.62
N VAL A 776 35.00 38.23 -12.58
CA VAL A 776 35.98 37.72 -13.57
C VAL A 776 36.12 36.19 -13.56
N HIS A 777 35.79 35.55 -12.43
CA HIS A 777 35.85 34.10 -12.24
C HIS A 777 34.47 33.42 -12.27
N LEU A 778 33.43 34.09 -12.80
CA LEU A 778 32.10 33.50 -13.03
C LEU A 778 31.74 33.60 -14.51
N VAL A 779 31.05 32.58 -15.04
CA VAL A 779 30.62 32.58 -16.43
C VAL A 779 29.69 33.77 -16.71
N THR A 780 29.89 34.45 -17.84
CA THR A 780 29.08 35.60 -18.23
C THR A 780 27.88 35.14 -19.05
N LEU A 781 26.67 35.35 -18.52
CA LEU A 781 25.42 35.20 -19.24
C LEU A 781 25.29 36.34 -20.27
N ARG A 782 25.09 35.99 -21.54
CA ARG A 782 24.81 36.95 -22.62
C ARG A 782 23.33 37.13 -22.86
N GLY A 783 22.56 36.07 -22.66
CA GLY A 783 21.13 36.07 -22.87
C GLY A 783 20.56 34.68 -23.04
N TYR A 784 19.33 34.60 -23.51
CA TYR A 784 18.61 33.34 -23.64
C TYR A 784 17.65 33.34 -24.84
N CYS A 785 17.14 32.17 -25.19
CA CYS A 785 16.07 31.99 -26.16
C CYS A 785 15.11 30.91 -25.66
N ILE A 786 13.81 31.12 -25.85
CA ILE A 786 12.77 30.14 -25.61
C ILE A 786 12.12 29.84 -26.95
N HIS A 787 12.13 28.57 -27.38
CA HIS A 787 11.58 28.17 -28.66
C HIS A 787 10.60 27.01 -28.50
N MET A 788 9.48 27.07 -29.20
CA MET A 788 8.53 25.95 -29.31
C MET A 788 9.00 24.99 -30.40
N MET A 789 9.43 23.79 -30.03
CA MET A 789 9.80 22.73 -30.96
C MET A 789 8.87 21.53 -30.73
N GLU A 790 8.12 21.12 -31.75
CA GLU A 790 7.19 19.97 -31.68
C GLU A 790 6.21 20.06 -30.48
N MET A 791 5.69 21.27 -30.23
CA MET A 791 4.79 21.60 -29.11
C MET A 791 5.42 21.57 -27.70
N VAL A 792 6.77 21.51 -27.60
CA VAL A 792 7.51 21.58 -26.32
C VAL A 792 8.37 22.85 -26.24
N ARG A 793 8.38 23.52 -25.09
CA ARG A 793 9.29 24.64 -24.81
C ARG A 793 10.73 24.15 -24.63
N VAL A 794 11.61 24.58 -25.52
CA VAL A 794 13.05 24.35 -25.43
C VAL A 794 13.74 25.65 -25.02
N PHE A 795 14.53 25.58 -23.96
CA PHE A 795 15.29 26.71 -23.43
C PHE A 795 16.73 26.66 -23.92
N TYR A 796 17.23 27.80 -24.37
CA TYR A 796 18.61 27.99 -24.79
C TYR A 796 19.20 29.10 -23.94
N ILE A 797 20.38 28.87 -23.37
CA ILE A 797 21.11 29.86 -22.58
C ILE A 797 22.44 30.13 -23.28
N VAL A 798 22.79 31.40 -23.44
CA VAL A 798 23.95 31.84 -24.22
C VAL A 798 25.00 32.43 -23.29
N TYR A 799 26.22 31.88 -23.34
CA TYR A 799 27.37 32.32 -22.56
C TYR A 799 28.53 32.73 -23.46
N ASP A 800 29.49 33.45 -22.89
CA ASP A 800 30.81 33.59 -23.51
C ASP A 800 31.50 32.24 -23.67
N LEU A 801 32.09 32.00 -24.85
CA LEU A 801 32.84 30.77 -25.09
C LEU A 801 34.20 30.81 -24.38
N LEU A 802 34.45 29.82 -23.52
CA LEU A 802 35.74 29.60 -22.88
C LEU A 802 36.53 28.52 -23.65
N PRO A 803 37.64 28.88 -24.31
CA PRO A 803 38.24 28.04 -25.35
C PRO A 803 39.05 26.86 -24.84
N ASN A 804 39.44 26.86 -23.56
CA ASN A 804 40.23 25.78 -22.97
C ASN A 804 39.37 24.71 -22.28
N GLY A 805 38.04 24.75 -22.41
CA GLY A 805 37.15 23.71 -21.89
C GLY A 805 37.13 23.62 -20.36
N SER A 806 36.70 22.48 -19.83
CA SER A 806 36.56 22.23 -18.39
C SER A 806 37.86 21.70 -17.76
N LEU A 807 38.06 22.00 -16.48
CA LEU A 807 39.26 21.63 -15.73
C LEU A 807 39.48 20.11 -15.68
N ASP A 808 38.39 19.34 -15.67
CA ASP A 808 38.43 17.88 -15.58
C ASP A 808 39.14 17.21 -16.77
N ASP A 809 39.00 17.77 -17.98
CA ASP A 809 39.74 17.36 -19.18
C ASP A 809 41.26 17.54 -19.04
N TRP A 810 41.69 18.48 -18.20
CA TRP A 810 43.11 18.77 -17.98
C TRP A 810 43.72 17.98 -16.85
N ILE A 811 42.99 17.79 -15.74
CA ILE A 811 43.55 17.15 -14.56
C ILE A 811 43.41 15.63 -14.59
N PHE A 812 42.37 15.06 -15.20
CA PHE A 812 42.16 13.60 -15.19
C PHE A 812 42.66 12.86 -16.43
N SER A 813 42.98 13.59 -17.52
CA SER A 813 43.50 12.95 -18.74
C SER A 813 44.88 12.35 -18.50
N ARG A 814 45.11 11.12 -18.97
CA ARG A 814 46.41 10.42 -18.89
C ARG A 814 47.34 10.70 -20.07
N THR A 815 46.87 11.42 -21.09
CA THR A 815 47.62 11.71 -22.31
C THR A 815 47.92 13.21 -22.47
N GLY A 816 47.80 13.98 -21.39
CA GLY A 816 47.75 15.45 -21.42
C GLY A 816 46.34 15.97 -21.70
N GLY A 817 46.08 17.23 -21.39
CA GLY A 817 44.82 17.90 -21.71
C GLY A 817 44.61 18.02 -23.23
N PRO A 818 43.64 18.82 -23.70
CA PRO A 818 43.29 18.98 -25.12
C PRO A 818 44.46 19.28 -26.07
N THR A 819 45.58 19.79 -25.56
CA THR A 819 46.80 20.12 -26.32
C THR A 819 47.93 19.07 -26.18
N GLY A 820 47.67 17.94 -25.52
CA GLY A 820 48.68 16.93 -25.17
C GLY A 820 49.62 17.36 -24.03
N ARG A 821 49.30 18.45 -23.31
CA ARG A 821 50.08 18.99 -22.19
C ARG A 821 49.27 19.00 -20.90
N TYR A 822 49.95 18.86 -19.76
CA TYR A 822 49.34 18.99 -18.44
C TYR A 822 49.32 20.45 -17.99
N LEU A 823 48.35 20.83 -17.16
CA LEU A 823 48.38 22.11 -16.45
C LEU A 823 49.52 22.10 -15.43
N SER A 824 50.37 23.12 -15.51
CA SER A 824 51.42 23.40 -14.50
C SER A 824 50.84 23.48 -13.09
N TRP A 825 51.66 23.19 -12.08
CA TRP A 825 51.25 23.38 -10.68
C TRP A 825 50.81 24.82 -10.42
N LYS A 826 51.57 25.79 -10.91
CA LYS A 826 51.25 27.22 -10.80
C LYS A 826 49.87 27.56 -11.39
N SER A 827 49.54 26.98 -12.55
CA SER A 827 48.20 27.15 -13.14
C SER A 827 47.11 26.51 -12.29
N ARG A 828 47.33 25.28 -11.79
CA ARG A 828 46.36 24.59 -10.92
C ARG A 828 46.10 25.36 -9.63
N TYR A 829 47.15 25.82 -8.97
CA TYR A 829 47.05 26.61 -7.74
C TYR A 829 46.32 27.94 -7.97
N ARG A 830 46.59 28.60 -9.10
CA ARG A 830 45.86 29.82 -9.46
C ARG A 830 44.37 29.55 -9.71
N ILE A 831 44.02 28.46 -10.38
CA ILE A 831 42.61 28.05 -10.60
C ILE A 831 41.90 27.81 -9.27
N VAL A 832 42.59 27.18 -8.30
CA VAL A 832 42.10 27.00 -6.93
C VAL A 832 41.73 28.34 -6.31
N VAL A 833 42.64 29.31 -6.32
CA VAL A 833 42.37 30.66 -5.77
C VAL A 833 41.23 31.36 -6.54
N ASP A 834 41.25 31.31 -7.87
CA ASP A 834 40.22 31.93 -8.74
C ASP A 834 38.80 31.45 -8.38
N VAL A 835 38.63 30.13 -8.17
CA VAL A 835 37.33 29.53 -7.83
C VAL A 835 36.92 29.86 -6.39
N ALA A 836 37.89 29.95 -5.46
CA ALA A 836 37.61 30.38 -4.10
C ALA A 836 37.07 31.82 -4.05
N GLU A 837 37.69 32.73 -4.80
CA GLU A 837 37.24 34.12 -4.95
C GLU A 837 35.84 34.19 -5.57
N ALA A 838 35.57 33.37 -6.59
CA ALA A 838 34.27 33.29 -7.22
C ALA A 838 33.16 32.85 -6.24
N LEU A 839 33.42 31.82 -5.43
CA LEU A 839 32.48 31.36 -4.41
C LEU A 839 32.32 32.36 -3.26
N ALA A 840 33.40 33.02 -2.83
CA ALA A 840 33.33 34.07 -1.82
C ALA A 840 32.43 35.23 -2.28
N TYR A 841 32.55 35.65 -3.54
CA TYR A 841 31.67 36.65 -4.15
C TYR A 841 30.21 36.21 -4.12
N LEU A 842 29.89 34.98 -4.57
CA LEU A 842 28.52 34.44 -4.54
C LEU A 842 27.93 34.36 -3.12
N HIS A 843 28.75 33.95 -2.15
CA HIS A 843 28.31 33.74 -0.78
C HIS A 843 28.15 35.04 0.00
N HIS A 844 28.97 36.05 -0.26
CA HIS A 844 29.05 37.24 0.59
C HIS A 844 28.65 38.53 -0.12
N ASP A 845 29.08 38.72 -1.36
CA ASP A 845 28.97 40.00 -2.06
C ASP A 845 27.68 40.09 -2.91
N CYS A 846 27.05 38.95 -3.21
CA CYS A 846 25.73 38.90 -3.82
C CYS A 846 24.60 39.08 -2.79
N SER A 847 23.59 39.88 -3.15
CA SER A 847 22.36 40.05 -2.37
C SER A 847 21.14 39.95 -3.30
N PRO A 848 20.33 38.88 -3.22
CA PRO A 848 20.41 37.77 -2.26
C PRO A 848 21.67 36.90 -2.42
N GLN A 849 22.08 36.23 -1.33
CA GLN A 849 23.22 35.30 -1.34
C GLN A 849 22.95 34.16 -2.34
N ILE A 850 23.96 33.75 -3.12
CA ILE A 850 23.83 32.71 -4.13
C ILE A 850 24.61 31.48 -3.69
N LEU A 851 23.95 30.32 -3.66
CA LEU A 851 24.59 29.02 -3.46
C LEU A 851 24.69 28.31 -4.80
N HIS A 852 25.86 27.77 -5.13
CA HIS A 852 26.10 27.13 -6.43
C HIS A 852 25.58 25.68 -6.48
N LEU A 853 25.85 24.90 -5.43
CA LEU A 853 25.36 23.54 -5.17
C LEU A 853 25.81 22.44 -6.16
N ASP A 854 26.68 22.75 -7.11
CA ASP A 854 27.27 21.79 -8.05
C ASP A 854 28.72 22.14 -8.42
N VAL A 855 29.51 22.53 -7.41
CA VAL A 855 30.94 22.81 -7.59
C VAL A 855 31.70 21.50 -7.83
N LYS A 856 32.29 21.35 -9.01
CA LYS A 856 33.09 20.19 -9.44
C LYS A 856 34.05 20.58 -10.57
N PRO A 857 35.09 19.79 -10.88
CA PRO A 857 36.05 20.13 -11.93
C PRO A 857 35.41 20.29 -13.31
N GLY A 858 34.34 19.53 -13.62
CA GLY A 858 33.60 19.67 -14.88
C GLY A 858 32.84 21.00 -15.05
N ASN A 859 32.57 21.71 -13.96
CA ASN A 859 31.89 23.01 -13.96
C ASN A 859 32.86 24.19 -13.81
N ILE A 860 34.16 23.93 -13.73
CA ILE A 860 35.22 24.96 -13.72
C ILE A 860 35.81 25.01 -15.12
N LEU A 861 35.47 26.05 -15.87
CA LEU A 861 35.97 26.27 -17.22
C LEU A 861 37.23 27.13 -17.22
N LEU A 862 38.03 27.01 -18.28
CA LEU A 862 39.31 27.71 -18.40
C LEU A 862 39.28 28.77 -19.50
N ASP A 863 39.63 30.00 -19.12
CA ASP A 863 39.78 31.11 -20.07
C ASP A 863 41.07 31.00 -20.90
N ASN A 864 41.30 31.98 -21.80
CA ASN A 864 42.50 32.05 -22.64
C ASN A 864 43.82 32.05 -21.87
N ASN A 865 43.81 32.48 -20.61
CA ASN A 865 44.98 32.60 -19.75
C ASN A 865 45.11 31.43 -18.78
N PHE A 866 44.28 30.38 -18.91
CA PHE A 866 44.17 29.28 -17.95
C PHE A 866 43.85 29.79 -16.53
N ARG A 867 42.89 30.73 -16.43
CA ARG A 867 42.22 31.13 -15.21
C ARG A 867 40.95 30.32 -15.02
N GLY A 868 40.60 30.04 -13.77
CA GLY A 868 39.37 29.34 -13.42
C GLY A 868 38.17 30.25 -13.56
N VAL A 869 37.12 29.76 -14.22
CA VAL A 869 35.82 30.42 -14.33
C VAL A 869 34.74 29.40 -13.97
N LEU A 870 34.02 29.66 -12.88
CA LEU A 870 32.97 28.77 -12.40
C LEU A 870 31.69 28.96 -13.23
N SER A 871 31.06 27.85 -13.61
CA SER A 871 29.95 27.78 -14.56
C SER A 871 28.88 26.77 -14.12
N ASP A 872 27.78 26.70 -14.87
CA ASP A 872 26.64 25.80 -14.66
C ASP A 872 25.86 26.05 -13.36
N PHE A 873 24.96 27.03 -13.44
CA PHE A 873 24.14 27.49 -12.31
C PHE A 873 22.77 26.80 -12.28
N GLY A 874 22.59 25.71 -13.02
CA GLY A 874 21.31 24.98 -13.11
C GLY A 874 20.80 24.44 -11.76
N PHE A 875 21.70 24.18 -10.81
CA PHE A 875 21.34 23.78 -9.45
C PHE A 875 21.38 24.91 -8.42
N SER A 876 21.75 26.13 -8.84
CA SER A 876 21.97 27.24 -7.93
C SER A 876 20.70 27.70 -7.22
N ARG A 877 20.88 28.43 -6.12
CA ARG A 877 19.77 28.94 -5.32
C ARG A 877 20.06 30.32 -4.74
N LEU A 878 19.11 31.22 -4.93
CA LEU A 878 19.06 32.53 -4.28
C LEU A 878 18.52 32.38 -2.85
N MET A 879 19.24 32.92 -1.87
CA MET A 879 18.94 32.85 -0.45
C MET A 879 18.58 34.24 0.08
N GLU A 880 17.34 34.42 0.54
CA GLU A 880 16.88 35.68 1.13
C GLU A 880 17.63 35.97 2.44
N ASN A 881 18.15 37.19 2.58
CA ASN A 881 18.86 37.63 3.77
C ASN A 881 17.93 37.52 4.99
N ASN A 882 18.36 36.76 6.02
CA ASN A 882 17.67 36.41 7.28
C ASN A 882 16.96 35.04 7.35
N VAL A 883 17.06 34.19 6.32
CA VAL A 883 16.63 32.79 6.43
C VAL A 883 17.88 31.91 6.57
N GLY A 884 18.07 31.30 7.74
CA GLY A 884 19.09 30.26 7.93
C GLY A 884 18.86 29.04 7.04
N THR A 885 19.66 27.99 7.25
CA THR A 885 19.53 26.64 6.64
C THR A 885 18.18 26.33 6.00
N VAL A 886 18.19 26.03 4.70
CA VAL A 886 16.97 25.68 3.96
C VAL A 886 17.00 24.21 3.56
N PHE A 887 15.99 23.44 3.97
CA PHE A 887 15.83 22.05 3.54
C PHE A 887 15.18 22.00 2.15
N SER A 888 15.87 21.40 1.17
CA SER A 888 15.28 21.02 -0.12
C SER A 888 15.88 19.73 -0.66
N SER A 889 15.31 19.21 -1.76
CA SER A 889 15.81 18.01 -2.41
C SER A 889 17.32 18.10 -2.66
N ILE A 890 18.00 16.97 -2.47
CA ILE A 890 19.43 16.85 -2.76
C ILE A 890 19.63 17.11 -4.24
N ARG A 891 20.56 18.02 -4.53
CA ARG A 891 20.92 18.46 -5.87
C ARG A 891 22.45 18.54 -5.93
N GLY A 892 23.00 18.38 -7.13
CA GLY A 892 24.45 18.36 -7.35
C GLY A 892 24.98 16.97 -7.73
N THR A 893 26.30 16.89 -7.90
CA THR A 893 26.97 15.70 -8.44
C THR A 893 27.44 14.75 -7.34
N ARG A 894 27.09 13.46 -7.47
CA ARG A 894 27.52 12.41 -6.55
C ARG A 894 29.05 12.42 -6.40
N GLY A 895 29.54 12.30 -5.17
CA GLY A 895 30.96 12.44 -4.84
C GLY A 895 31.36 13.82 -4.32
N TYR A 896 30.64 14.88 -4.75
CA TYR A 896 30.86 16.26 -4.31
C TYR A 896 29.79 16.76 -3.34
N ILE A 897 28.62 16.10 -3.27
CA ILE A 897 27.53 16.47 -2.35
C ILE A 897 27.95 16.32 -0.88
N ASP A 898 27.63 17.33 -0.07
CA ASP A 898 27.80 17.33 1.38
C ASP A 898 27.04 16.14 2.02
N PRO A 899 27.73 15.22 2.73
CA PRO A 899 27.10 14.04 3.33
C PRO A 899 26.11 14.38 4.45
N ARG A 900 26.11 15.63 4.94
CA ARG A 900 25.16 16.12 5.95
C ARG A 900 24.02 16.94 5.38
N TRP A 901 23.89 17.07 4.06
CA TRP A 901 22.81 17.82 3.41
C TRP A 901 21.41 17.44 3.90
N GLU A 902 21.12 16.14 4.04
CA GLU A 902 19.81 15.64 4.48
C GLU A 902 19.45 16.06 5.91
N VAL A 903 20.44 16.09 6.79
CA VAL A 903 20.27 16.35 8.23
C VAL A 903 20.33 17.84 8.54
N CYS A 904 21.25 18.54 7.88
CA CYS A 904 21.58 19.91 8.21
C CYS A 904 21.09 20.91 7.16
N GLY A 905 20.45 20.50 6.06
CA GLY A 905 19.94 21.38 5.00
C GLY A 905 21.01 22.16 4.22
N ILE A 906 20.57 22.96 3.26
CA ILE A 906 21.44 23.72 2.35
C ILE A 906 21.95 25.00 3.03
N SER A 907 23.26 25.25 2.87
CA SER A 907 23.91 26.52 3.18
C SER A 907 25.24 26.64 2.42
N VAL A 908 25.95 27.77 2.57
CA VAL A 908 27.32 28.00 2.05
C VAL A 908 28.29 26.85 2.35
N LYS A 909 28.06 26.13 3.44
CA LYS A 909 28.87 24.98 3.87
C LYS A 909 28.79 23.78 2.92
N CYS A 910 27.75 23.69 2.10
CA CYS A 910 27.63 22.66 1.06
C CYS A 910 28.62 22.95 -0.07
N ASP A 911 28.68 24.21 -0.54
CA ASP A 911 29.67 24.64 -1.54
C ASP A 911 31.10 24.53 -1.00
N ILE A 912 31.33 24.88 0.28
CA ILE A 912 32.63 24.70 0.95
C ILE A 912 33.07 23.22 0.91
N TYR A 913 32.16 22.29 1.20
CA TYR A 913 32.46 20.85 1.13
C TYR A 913 32.79 20.40 -0.30
N SER A 914 31.95 20.77 -1.28
CA SER A 914 32.17 20.47 -2.70
C SER A 914 33.51 21.01 -3.20
N TYR A 915 33.87 22.23 -2.78
CA TYR A 915 35.16 22.84 -3.07
C TYR A 915 36.32 22.06 -2.44
N GLY A 916 36.19 21.60 -1.19
CA GLY A 916 37.17 20.73 -0.54
C GLY A 916 37.46 19.44 -1.33
N LYS A 917 36.44 18.85 -1.97
CA LYS A 917 36.61 17.71 -2.88
C LYS A 917 37.40 18.09 -4.14
N VAL A 918 37.07 19.24 -4.76
CA VAL A 918 37.81 19.77 -5.92
C VAL A 918 39.29 19.98 -5.61
N LEU A 919 39.62 20.49 -4.43
CA LEU A 919 41.02 20.68 -4.01
C LEU A 919 41.79 19.36 -4.03
N LEU A 920 41.22 18.30 -3.44
CA LEU A 920 41.85 16.98 -3.46
C LEU A 920 42.02 16.45 -4.89
N ASP A 921 41.00 16.59 -5.73
CA ASP A 921 41.08 16.13 -7.12
C ASP A 921 42.19 16.85 -7.92
N ILE A 922 42.41 18.14 -7.65
CA ILE A 922 43.50 18.93 -8.25
C ILE A 922 44.87 18.48 -7.74
N PHE A 923 44.97 18.16 -6.44
CA PHE A 923 46.20 17.72 -5.78
C PHE A 923 46.66 16.35 -6.29
N PHE A 924 45.75 15.39 -6.35
CA PHE A 924 46.05 14.04 -6.86
C PHE A 924 46.08 13.99 -8.39
N GLY A 925 45.36 14.90 -9.05
CA GLY A 925 45.11 14.82 -10.49
C GLY A 925 44.22 13.63 -10.87
N GLU A 926 43.42 13.11 -9.95
CA GLU A 926 42.58 11.91 -10.13
C GLU A 926 41.22 12.06 -9.43
N ARG A 927 40.17 11.43 -10.00
CA ARG A 927 38.83 11.40 -9.38
C ARG A 927 38.75 10.30 -8.33
N ASP A 928 37.98 10.57 -7.27
CA ASP A 928 37.52 9.56 -6.30
C ASP A 928 38.64 8.71 -5.67
N VAL A 929 39.74 9.37 -5.35
CA VAL A 929 40.89 8.78 -4.65
C VAL A 929 40.47 8.22 -3.29
N CYS A 930 40.68 6.92 -3.07
CA CYS A 930 40.28 6.19 -1.85
C CYS A 930 41.46 5.43 -1.24
N LEU A 931 41.35 5.09 0.06
CA LEU A 931 42.28 4.17 0.73
C LEU A 931 41.86 2.72 0.53
N ASN A 932 42.83 1.84 0.31
CA ASN A 932 42.61 0.40 0.31
C ASN A 932 42.09 -0.10 1.68
N LEU A 933 41.49 -1.30 1.70
CA LEU A 933 40.85 -1.88 2.90
C LEU A 933 41.79 -2.01 4.12
N GLU A 934 43.10 -1.98 3.89
CA GLU A 934 44.13 -2.04 4.92
C GLU A 934 44.55 -0.64 5.44
N GLY A 935 44.16 0.44 4.77
CA GLY A 935 44.50 1.82 5.13
C GLY A 935 45.97 2.18 4.88
N ILE A 936 46.64 1.47 3.96
CA ILE A 936 48.09 1.54 3.72
C ILE A 936 48.40 2.30 2.43
N ASP A 937 47.65 2.03 1.35
CA ASP A 937 47.86 2.62 0.04
C ASP A 937 46.59 3.22 -0.55
N ILE A 938 46.80 4.21 -1.42
CA ILE A 938 45.77 4.84 -2.23
C ILE A 938 45.50 3.98 -3.47
N TYR A 939 44.23 3.78 -3.82
CA TYR A 939 43.86 3.10 -5.07
C TYR A 939 42.71 3.81 -5.79
N LYS A 940 42.60 3.54 -7.09
CA LYS A 940 41.55 4.08 -7.96
C LYS A 940 40.33 3.17 -7.92
N ARG A 941 39.18 3.72 -7.58
CA ARG A 941 37.92 2.97 -7.60
C ARG A 941 37.41 2.87 -9.05
N GLN A 942 37.13 1.65 -9.51
CA GLN A 942 36.65 1.39 -10.88
C GLN A 942 35.12 1.47 -11.04
N SER A 943 34.38 1.75 -9.98
CA SER A 943 32.90 1.79 -9.98
C SER A 943 32.33 2.94 -9.16
N GLU A 944 31.22 3.51 -9.61
CA GLU A 944 30.46 4.59 -8.96
C GLU A 944 29.70 4.08 -7.71
N GLY A 945 30.43 3.58 -6.72
CA GLY A 945 29.95 3.31 -5.37
C GLY A 945 30.35 4.46 -4.44
N GLY A 946 29.39 5.07 -3.74
CA GLY A 946 29.68 6.09 -2.72
C GLY A 946 30.51 5.51 -1.58
N ASN A 947 31.47 6.28 -1.06
CA ASN A 947 32.28 5.85 0.09
C ASN A 947 31.39 5.54 1.30
N SER A 948 31.70 4.45 2.01
CA SER A 948 31.11 4.29 3.34
C SER A 948 31.60 5.41 4.27
N LYS A 949 30.78 5.83 5.24
CA LYS A 949 31.19 6.82 6.27
C LYS A 949 32.50 6.42 6.96
N ARG A 950 32.79 5.12 7.04
CA ARG A 950 34.03 4.57 7.63
C ARG A 950 35.25 4.82 6.73
N GLU A 951 35.11 4.61 5.42
CA GLU A 951 36.20 4.84 4.45
C GLU A 951 36.56 6.33 4.36
N GLN A 952 35.59 7.25 4.37
CA GLN A 952 35.84 8.69 4.37
C GLN A 952 36.61 9.13 5.62
N LYS A 953 36.21 8.65 6.80
CA LYS A 953 36.91 8.92 8.06
C LYS A 953 38.34 8.39 8.05
N LEU A 954 38.57 7.19 7.53
CA LEU A 954 39.91 6.61 7.41
C LEU A 954 40.78 7.42 6.43
N PHE A 955 40.22 7.81 5.29
CA PHE A 955 40.91 8.64 4.30
C PHE A 955 41.29 10.02 4.89
N HIS A 956 40.35 10.70 5.55
CA HIS A 956 40.60 12.00 6.19
C HIS A 956 41.67 11.89 7.28
N ALA A 957 41.59 10.86 8.14
CA ALA A 957 42.60 10.61 9.17
C ALA A 957 44.00 10.31 8.59
N PHE A 958 44.07 9.54 7.49
CA PHE A 958 45.32 9.27 6.78
C PHE A 958 45.92 10.54 6.19
N MET A 959 45.12 11.38 5.53
CA MET A 959 45.58 12.63 4.95
C MET A 959 46.10 13.59 6.02
N TRP A 960 45.38 13.72 7.15
CA TRP A 960 45.86 14.50 8.31
C TRP A 960 47.18 13.96 8.87
N LYS A 961 47.33 12.64 8.94
CA LYS A 961 48.58 12.00 9.38
C LYS A 961 49.74 12.33 8.43
N ARG A 962 49.53 12.24 7.12
CA ARG A 962 50.54 12.53 6.10
C ARG A 962 50.92 14.02 6.09
N LEU A 963 49.94 14.91 6.26
CA LEU A 963 50.14 16.35 6.38
C LEU A 963 51.02 16.69 7.60
N ARG A 964 50.68 16.15 8.78
CA ARG A 964 51.47 16.36 10.01
C ARG A 964 52.87 15.75 9.95
N GLN A 965 53.07 14.74 9.10
CA GLN A 965 54.38 14.13 8.84
C GLN A 965 55.19 14.87 7.76
N CYS A 966 54.64 15.90 7.12
CA CYS A 966 55.23 16.57 5.94
C CYS A 966 55.54 15.57 4.81
N LYS A 967 54.65 14.60 4.60
CA LYS A 967 54.76 13.54 3.58
C LYS A 967 53.62 13.53 2.58
N ILE A 968 53.00 14.69 2.34
CA ILE A 968 51.91 14.80 1.37
C ILE A 968 52.43 14.76 -0.06
N MET A 969 53.67 15.19 -0.29
CA MET A 969 54.29 15.18 -1.62
C MET A 969 54.46 13.77 -2.19
N ASP A 970 54.56 12.74 -1.34
CA ASP A 970 54.52 11.32 -1.73
C ASP A 970 53.22 10.93 -2.48
N LEU A 971 52.16 11.72 -2.31
CA LEU A 971 50.82 11.46 -2.84
C LEU A 971 50.43 12.47 -3.93
N PHE A 972 51.33 13.40 -4.25
CA PHE A 972 51.09 14.45 -5.23
C PHE A 972 51.03 13.86 -6.65
N ASP A 973 50.36 14.57 -7.55
CA ASP A 973 50.29 14.19 -8.96
C ASP A 973 51.69 14.01 -9.58
N GLU A 974 52.09 12.75 -9.77
CA GLU A 974 53.42 12.36 -10.27
C GLU A 974 53.77 12.99 -11.62
N ARG A 975 52.74 13.33 -12.43
CA ARG A 975 52.92 13.96 -13.74
C ARG A 975 53.49 15.38 -13.64
N LEU A 976 53.43 16.00 -12.46
CA LEU A 976 53.94 17.34 -12.20
C LEU A 976 55.34 17.34 -11.56
N VAL A 977 55.77 16.22 -10.98
CA VAL A 977 56.99 16.12 -10.17
C VAL A 977 58.27 16.19 -11.02
N GLU A 978 58.23 15.70 -12.26
CA GLU A 978 59.44 15.58 -13.09
C GLU A 978 59.84 16.86 -13.85
N ASN A 979 58.98 17.89 -13.89
CA ASN A 979 59.17 19.02 -14.82
C ASN A 979 59.20 20.43 -14.21
N GLU A 980 58.71 20.66 -12.98
CA GLU A 980 58.62 22.02 -12.43
C GLU A 980 58.82 22.08 -10.90
N GLY A 981 59.33 23.22 -10.41
CA GLY A 981 59.45 23.49 -8.98
C GLY A 981 58.07 23.69 -8.35
N VAL A 982 57.56 22.65 -7.70
CA VAL A 982 56.33 22.71 -6.89
C VAL A 982 56.64 23.46 -5.59
N ASP A 983 55.86 24.50 -5.28
CA ASP A 983 55.96 25.14 -3.97
C ASP A 983 55.26 24.25 -2.94
N GLU A 984 56.05 23.58 -2.11
CA GLU A 984 55.55 22.68 -1.07
C GLU A 984 54.64 23.42 -0.06
N ARG A 985 54.84 24.72 0.17
CA ARG A 985 53.94 25.51 1.03
C ARG A 985 52.56 25.64 0.42
N GLU A 986 52.49 25.91 -0.88
CA GLU A 986 51.22 25.96 -1.61
C GLU A 986 50.51 24.60 -1.52
N ALA A 987 51.24 23.50 -1.69
CA ALA A 987 50.70 22.15 -1.57
C ALA A 987 50.18 21.85 -0.15
N ILE A 988 50.92 22.24 0.89
CA ILE A 988 50.50 22.12 2.29
C ILE A 988 49.23 22.93 2.55
N CYS A 989 49.18 24.20 2.13
CA CYS A 989 48.01 25.05 2.28
C CYS A 989 46.79 24.50 1.55
N LEU A 990 46.96 23.96 0.34
CA LEU A 990 45.87 23.37 -0.43
C LEU A 990 45.30 22.14 0.27
N VAL A 991 46.15 21.20 0.73
CA VAL A 991 45.69 20.01 1.44
C VAL A 991 45.06 20.39 2.78
N TYR A 992 45.63 21.34 3.52
CA TYR A 992 45.05 21.84 4.76
C TYR A 992 43.66 22.44 4.53
N ALA A 993 43.52 23.33 3.53
CA ALA A 993 42.24 23.90 3.13
C ALA A 993 41.22 22.80 2.78
N ALA A 994 41.64 21.80 1.99
CA ALA A 994 40.79 20.69 1.62
C ALA A 994 40.27 19.91 2.84
N LEU A 995 41.16 19.55 3.77
CA LEU A 995 40.77 18.79 4.96
C LEU A 995 39.90 19.61 5.93
N SER A 996 40.12 20.91 6.03
CA SER A 996 39.26 21.84 6.78
C SER A 996 37.86 21.96 6.15
N CYS A 997 37.77 22.03 4.83
CA CYS A 997 36.49 22.03 4.11
C CYS A 997 35.72 20.70 4.26
N LEU A 998 36.43 19.57 4.41
CA LEU A 998 35.86 18.22 4.45
C LEU A 998 35.57 17.70 5.87
N GLN A 999 35.52 18.57 6.88
CA GLN A 999 35.17 18.16 8.24
C GLN A 999 33.75 17.56 8.29
N ASP A 1000 33.61 16.45 9.02
CA ASP A 1000 32.33 15.76 9.24
C ASP A 1000 31.33 16.65 9.98
N GLU A 1001 31.79 17.36 11.01
CA GLU A 1001 31.02 18.37 11.73
C GLU A 1001 31.02 19.69 10.95
N ARG A 1002 29.84 20.17 10.58
CA ARG A 1002 29.67 21.31 9.66
C ARG A 1002 30.17 22.62 10.26
N GLU A 1003 30.10 22.71 11.58
CA GLU A 1003 30.53 23.81 12.42
C GLU A 1003 32.05 23.93 12.45
N LEU A 1004 32.78 22.83 12.25
CA LEU A 1004 34.25 22.80 12.20
C LEU A 1004 34.82 23.15 10.82
N ARG A 1005 33.99 23.14 9.77
CA ARG A 1005 34.40 23.67 8.45
C ARG A 1005 34.63 25.17 8.56
N PRO A 1006 35.44 25.78 7.66
CA PRO A 1006 35.55 27.23 7.54
C PRO A 1006 34.19 27.92 7.56
N HIS A 1007 34.10 29.09 8.19
CA HIS A 1007 32.83 29.81 8.34
C HIS A 1007 32.29 30.24 6.98
N ASP A 1008 33.18 30.73 6.12
CA ASP A 1008 32.91 31.13 4.75
C ASP A 1008 34.13 30.87 3.85
N MET A 1009 34.01 31.19 2.56
CA MET A 1009 35.10 31.01 1.60
C MET A 1009 36.26 32.00 1.76
N ARG A 1010 36.10 33.12 2.48
CA ARG A 1010 37.20 34.08 2.71
C ARG A 1010 38.24 33.50 3.64
N GLU A 1011 37.82 32.76 4.65
CA GLU A 1011 38.74 32.01 5.51
C GLU A 1011 39.55 30.97 4.70
N VAL A 1012 38.92 30.33 3.71
CA VAL A 1012 39.60 29.41 2.79
C VAL A 1012 40.61 30.16 1.91
N ILE A 1013 40.25 31.35 1.41
CA ILE A 1013 41.16 32.23 0.65
C ILE A 1013 42.36 32.65 1.50
N ASP A 1014 42.16 33.00 2.78
CA ASP A 1014 43.25 33.36 3.70
C ASP A 1014 44.22 32.20 3.90
N ILE A 1015 43.71 30.97 4.02
CA ILE A 1015 44.52 29.75 4.09
C ILE A 1015 45.36 29.57 2.83
N LEU A 1016 44.75 29.70 1.65
CA LEU A 1016 45.42 29.55 0.36
C LEU A 1016 46.45 30.67 0.12
N ASN A 1017 46.14 31.91 0.49
CA ASN A 1017 47.07 33.03 0.36
C ASN A 1017 48.16 33.08 1.44
N GLN A 1018 48.23 32.08 2.33
CA GLN A 1018 49.20 31.99 3.43
C GLN A 1018 49.12 33.18 4.41
N ASN A 1019 47.98 33.87 4.46
CA ASN A 1019 47.77 35.11 5.22
C ASN A 1019 47.27 34.83 6.63
N ILE A 1020 48.05 34.11 7.46
CA ILE A 1020 47.48 33.54 8.68
C ILE A 1020 48.22 33.99 9.93
N GLN A 1021 47.63 35.00 10.58
CA GLN A 1021 48.14 35.55 11.85
C GLN A 1021 47.58 34.83 13.09
N LYS A 1022 46.66 33.86 12.94
CA LYS A 1022 45.91 33.23 14.07
C LYS A 1022 45.78 31.70 14.06
N ASP A 1023 46.10 31.00 12.96
CA ASP A 1023 46.08 29.52 12.89
C ASP A 1023 47.45 28.96 13.27
N THR A 1024 47.54 28.45 14.50
CA THR A 1024 48.77 27.92 15.06
C THR A 1024 49.14 26.54 14.50
N GLU A 1025 48.18 25.75 14.02
CA GLU A 1025 48.46 24.43 13.43
C GLU A 1025 49.03 24.59 12.02
N LEU A 1026 48.43 25.43 11.18
CA LEU A 1026 48.97 25.70 9.85
C LEU A 1026 50.31 26.42 9.88
N SER A 1027 50.49 27.41 10.78
CA SER A 1027 51.79 28.07 10.97
C SER A 1027 52.88 27.05 11.33
N ARG A 1028 52.57 26.11 12.24
CA ARG A 1028 53.49 25.03 12.61
C ARG A 1028 53.79 24.07 11.45
N LEU A 1029 52.78 23.73 10.63
CA LEU A 1029 52.97 22.85 9.47
C LEU A 1029 53.87 23.51 8.42
N LEU A 1030 53.68 24.81 8.16
CA LEU A 1030 54.52 25.58 7.24
C LEU A 1030 55.96 25.74 7.76
N GLU A 1031 56.15 25.88 9.07
CA GLU A 1031 57.48 25.89 9.69
C GLU A 1031 58.18 24.52 9.60
N LEU A 1032 57.46 23.42 9.86
CA LEU A 1032 58.02 22.07 9.83
C LEU A 1032 58.41 21.62 8.41
N GLY A 1033 57.58 21.91 7.40
CA GLY A 1033 57.90 21.57 6.00
C GLY A 1033 59.19 22.23 5.48
N LEU A 1034 59.59 23.37 6.06
CA LEU A 1034 60.87 24.03 5.75
C LEU A 1034 62.09 23.32 6.36
N THR A 1035 61.91 22.56 7.44
CA THR A 1035 63.02 21.91 8.17
C THR A 1035 63.38 20.52 7.63
N THR A 1036 62.51 19.90 6.83
CA THR A 1036 62.73 18.58 6.24
C THR A 1036 63.52 18.60 4.92
N ASN A 1037 63.84 19.79 4.38
CA ASN A 1037 64.61 19.98 3.14
C ASN A 1037 66.02 20.62 3.36
N SER A 1038 66.58 20.56 4.58
CA SER A 1038 67.99 20.92 4.85
C SER A 1038 68.88 19.69 5.00
#